data_AF-A0A195AV35-F1
#
_entry.id   AF-A0A195AV35-F1
#
_cell.length_a   1.000
_cell.length_b   1.000
_cell.length_c   1.000
_cell.angle_alpha   90.00
_cell.angle_beta   90.00
_cell.angle_gamma   90.00
#
_symmetry.space_group_name_H-M   'P 1'
#
loop_
_entity.id
_entity.type
_entity.pdbx_description
1 polymer ?
#
loop_
_entity_poly.entity_id
_entity_poly.type
_entity_poly.pdbx_seq_one_letter_code
_entity_poly.pdbx_strand_id
1 'polypeptide(L)'
;MWKLFLQNLQMAPHSFLFKMWQKPNIDIYLKIYIFNITNPIEFLSGKEKLKLQEIGPYVYQEYMVNDNITFNDNNTMSYIPRRTVVYVPEMSVGDPMEDIVNVPNVPYLGILSALSDAGFIVNYPIVQLANLMNTKPILNISVYDYLWGFEDSLIKLASRMMPNFIDFLKFGLLDRLYDEGENIVTINLQKNADMVEEKGRYLSIDKYNGSPGMAQWGYIETEGNETREENTKCNILQGATEGIVFPSYIDKRAIFRIYRKAFCRPLPIIFRKEIWTDNGLPGYLYTLTDDFASPPDQNPDNECFCHKMKTCLKKGLINLTPCYYNIPSAVSLPHFLDADPSLLENVEGLKPDREKHKSYLVLQQTVGMPILFHSRMQTNLIMNRLRYNSKIAAFSDITIPLFWFDLEMNLKHANKNVRVAVRVDERNKKLERGVKESINFEHKMTKIEKLKKIIEKKMKRIKIKQLEEMLARKSEIMQKEVLCNNDSSQSKHYFKWNLDDFKAYQNNCRPTDNIIADFGCGEARLAASVPHVVHFIALNDRVKACDMASTPLQTNSIHVVFCLSLIGSNLNDYIIEANRVLKDSGILKIAEMENRFEDVKYCIRLLYNYGFKNTRKDLFNLFYFMDFKKAKVISIKKTFPPITLKSCL
;
A
#
# COMPACT_ATOMS: atom_id res chain seq x y z
N MET A 1 13.17 10.78 -12.52
CA MET A 1 11.73 10.58 -12.23
C MET A 1 11.44 9.36 -11.37
N TRP A 2 11.87 8.13 -11.73
CA TRP A 2 11.65 6.93 -10.89
C TRP A 2 12.27 7.02 -9.49
N LYS A 3 13.51 7.52 -9.37
CA LYS A 3 14.13 7.76 -8.06
C LYS A 3 13.34 8.77 -7.19
N LEU A 4 12.82 9.84 -7.78
CA LEU A 4 11.96 10.83 -7.10
C LEU A 4 10.62 10.22 -6.64
N PHE A 5 10.04 9.34 -7.45
CA PHE A 5 8.84 8.59 -7.07
C PHE A 5 9.14 7.64 -5.89
N LEU A 6 10.24 6.89 -5.94
CA LEU A 6 10.65 6.03 -4.84
C LEU A 6 10.99 6.81 -3.56
N GLN A 7 11.60 8.00 -3.68
CA GLN A 7 11.83 8.91 -2.54
C GLN A 7 10.52 9.37 -1.89
N ASN A 8 9.48 9.62 -2.69
CA ASN A 8 8.15 9.95 -2.17
C ASN A 8 7.43 8.79 -1.48
N LEU A 9 7.91 7.55 -1.67
CA LEU A 9 7.39 6.33 -1.03
C LEU A 9 8.27 5.85 0.14
N GLN A 10 9.31 6.58 0.50
CA GLN A 10 10.09 6.31 1.71
C GLN A 10 9.46 7.06 2.88
N MET A 11 9.48 6.47 4.07
CA MET A 11 9.12 7.12 5.33
C MET A 11 10.20 8.13 5.73
N ALA A 12 10.14 9.30 5.12
CA ALA A 12 11.03 10.43 5.37
C ALA A 12 10.22 11.74 5.47
N PRO A 13 10.64 12.74 6.27
CA PRO A 13 9.82 13.92 6.62
C PRO A 13 9.18 14.66 5.43
N HIS A 14 9.87 14.71 4.28
CA HIS A 14 9.39 15.44 3.10
C HIS A 14 8.57 14.58 2.12
N SER A 15 8.51 13.26 2.35
CA SER A 15 7.86 12.31 1.46
C SER A 15 6.33 12.42 1.49
N PHE A 16 5.70 11.93 0.42
CA PHE A 16 4.24 11.77 0.40
C PHE A 16 3.77 10.75 1.44
N LEU A 17 4.47 9.60 1.56
CA LEU A 17 4.08 8.54 2.48
C LEU A 17 4.07 9.01 3.94
N PHE A 18 5.12 9.75 4.35
CA PHE A 18 5.20 10.30 5.71
C PHE A 18 4.09 11.29 6.01
N LYS A 19 3.79 12.23 5.09
CA LYS A 19 2.70 13.20 5.30
C LYS A 19 1.34 12.52 5.41
N MET A 20 1.10 11.50 4.57
CA MET A 20 -0.12 10.70 4.65
C MET A 20 -0.20 9.98 6.00
N TRP A 21 0.87 9.30 6.40
CA TRP A 21 0.92 8.56 7.66
C TRP A 21 0.81 9.47 8.90
N GLN A 22 1.45 10.64 8.89
CA GLN A 22 1.45 11.58 10.02
C GLN A 22 0.07 12.15 10.29
N LYS A 23 -0.59 12.66 9.24
CA LYS A 23 -1.92 13.25 9.33
C LYS A 23 -2.70 12.95 8.04
N PRO A 24 -3.37 11.79 7.99
CA PRO A 24 -4.14 11.37 6.83
C PRO A 24 -5.23 12.39 6.50
N ASN A 25 -5.24 12.90 5.26
CA ASN A 25 -6.35 13.71 4.74
C ASN A 25 -7.36 12.81 4.02
N ILE A 26 -7.97 11.90 4.77
CA ILE A 26 -8.95 10.91 4.30
C ILE A 26 -10.07 10.82 5.32
N ASP A 27 -11.30 10.70 4.83
CA ASP A 27 -12.46 10.54 5.70
C ASP A 27 -12.58 9.07 6.11
N ILE A 28 -12.45 8.83 7.42
CA ILE A 28 -12.68 7.54 8.06
C ILE A 28 -13.92 7.68 8.92
N TYR A 29 -14.91 6.83 8.70
CA TYR A 29 -16.16 6.85 9.45
C TYR A 29 -16.29 5.58 10.28
N LEU A 30 -16.52 5.77 11.58
CA LEU A 30 -16.88 4.73 12.53
C LEU A 30 -18.42 4.69 12.63
N LYS A 31 -19.03 3.62 12.14
CA LYS A 31 -20.47 3.37 12.25
C LYS A 31 -20.72 2.39 13.38
N ILE A 32 -21.56 2.76 14.34
CA ILE A 32 -21.85 1.95 15.53
C ILE A 32 -23.29 1.44 15.50
N TYR A 33 -23.46 0.15 15.77
CA TYR A 33 -24.74 -0.55 15.83
C TYR A 33 -24.89 -1.24 17.18
N ILE A 34 -25.90 -0.85 17.96
CA ILE A 34 -26.12 -1.33 19.33
C ILE A 34 -27.17 -2.42 19.32
N PHE A 35 -26.99 -3.44 20.17
CA PHE A 35 -28.00 -4.46 20.40
C PHE A 35 -28.91 -4.07 21.56
N ASN A 36 -30.08 -3.52 21.23
CA ASN A 36 -31.13 -3.17 22.18
C ASN A 36 -31.91 -4.42 22.63
N ILE A 37 -32.08 -4.59 23.95
CA ILE A 37 -32.85 -5.69 24.53
C ILE A 37 -34.34 -5.35 24.52
N THR A 38 -35.15 -6.15 23.82
CA THR A 38 -36.58 -5.86 23.64
C THR A 38 -37.49 -6.54 24.67
N ASN A 39 -37.01 -7.57 25.37
CA ASN A 39 -37.79 -8.35 26.35
C ASN A 39 -37.09 -8.48 27.72
N PRO A 40 -36.66 -7.37 28.35
CA PRO A 40 -35.86 -7.43 29.58
C PRO A 40 -36.58 -8.13 30.74
N ILE A 41 -37.90 -7.98 30.87
CA ILE A 41 -38.69 -8.55 31.97
C ILE A 41 -38.82 -10.07 31.81
N GLU A 42 -39.23 -10.52 30.63
CA GLU A 42 -39.44 -11.93 30.30
C GLU A 42 -38.11 -12.70 30.34
N PHE A 43 -37.05 -12.11 29.80
CA PHE A 43 -35.70 -12.67 29.85
C PHE A 43 -35.18 -12.84 31.28
N LEU A 44 -35.22 -11.78 32.10
CA LEU A 44 -34.75 -11.86 33.50
C LEU A 44 -35.55 -12.86 34.35
N SER A 45 -36.81 -13.09 34.00
CA SER A 45 -37.66 -14.11 34.65
C SER A 45 -37.32 -15.55 34.24
N GLY A 46 -36.46 -15.74 33.23
CA GLY A 46 -36.10 -17.05 32.67
C GLY A 46 -37.18 -17.68 31.79
N LYS A 47 -38.21 -16.93 31.39
CA LYS A 47 -39.32 -17.43 30.56
C LYS A 47 -39.00 -17.44 29.07
N GLU A 48 -38.22 -16.47 28.62
CA GLU A 48 -37.85 -16.29 27.22
C GLU A 48 -36.34 -16.17 27.04
N LYS A 49 -35.87 -16.46 25.81
CA LYS A 49 -34.50 -16.16 25.38
C LYS A 49 -34.29 -14.65 25.27
N LEU A 50 -33.03 -14.24 25.26
CA LEU A 50 -32.68 -12.83 25.06
C LEU A 50 -33.05 -12.41 23.64
N LYS A 51 -33.98 -11.45 23.49
CA LYS A 51 -34.35 -10.88 22.20
C LYS A 51 -33.63 -9.56 21.99
N LEU A 52 -32.89 -9.46 20.89
CA LEU A 52 -32.11 -8.29 20.52
C LEU A 52 -32.68 -7.64 19.26
N GLN A 53 -32.63 -6.31 19.24
CA GLN A 53 -32.89 -5.49 18.07
C GLN A 53 -31.66 -4.64 17.80
N GLU A 54 -31.14 -4.70 16.57
CA GLU A 54 -30.07 -3.81 16.13
C GLU A 54 -30.60 -2.38 15.95
N ILE A 55 -29.91 -1.41 16.55
CA ILE A 55 -30.19 0.03 16.43
C ILE A 55 -28.91 0.74 15.93
N GLY A 56 -29.01 1.44 14.81
CA GLY A 56 -27.90 2.18 14.21
C GLY A 56 -28.09 2.44 12.72
N PRO A 57 -27.07 3.01 12.05
CA PRO A 57 -25.79 3.39 12.63
C PRO A 57 -25.84 4.73 13.39
N TYR A 58 -25.04 4.84 14.45
CA TYR A 58 -24.57 6.12 14.99
C TYR A 58 -23.16 6.35 14.45
N VAL A 59 -22.97 7.44 13.71
CA VAL A 59 -21.78 7.66 12.89
C VAL A 59 -20.88 8.71 13.52
N TYR A 60 -19.58 8.40 13.55
CA TYR A 60 -18.54 9.31 13.99
C TYR A 60 -17.44 9.37 12.92
N GLN A 61 -16.82 10.52 12.72
CA GLN A 61 -15.64 10.68 11.88
C GLN A 61 -14.38 10.56 12.74
N GLU A 62 -13.48 9.63 12.38
CA GLU A 62 -12.20 9.42 13.05
C GLU A 62 -11.11 10.30 12.41
N TYR A 63 -10.48 11.13 13.24
CA TYR A 63 -9.30 11.90 12.89
C TYR A 63 -8.07 11.30 13.56
N MET A 64 -7.05 11.00 12.76
CA MET A 64 -5.80 10.41 13.21
C MET A 64 -4.63 11.39 13.06
N VAL A 65 -3.79 11.49 14.08
CA VAL A 65 -2.55 12.26 14.06
C VAL A 65 -1.46 11.47 14.77
N ASN A 66 -0.28 11.34 14.15
CA ASN A 66 0.91 10.82 14.81
C ASN A 66 1.79 11.99 15.26
N ASP A 67 1.95 12.13 16.58
CA ASP A 67 2.68 13.21 17.24
C ASP A 67 4.03 12.74 17.79
N ASN A 68 4.84 13.69 18.28
CA ASN A 68 6.12 13.46 18.97
C ASN A 68 7.05 12.49 18.20
N ILE A 69 7.24 12.78 16.91
CA ILE A 69 7.95 11.91 15.98
C ILE A 69 9.46 12.10 16.13
N THR A 70 10.17 11.00 16.41
CA THR A 70 11.63 10.96 16.53
C THR A 70 12.19 9.90 15.58
N PHE A 71 13.14 10.30 14.72
CA PHE A 71 13.93 9.36 13.90
C PHE A 71 15.17 8.95 14.69
N ASN A 72 15.37 7.65 14.86
CA ASN A 72 16.44 7.10 15.68
C ASN A 72 17.62 6.64 14.82
N ASP A 73 18.83 6.67 15.37
CA ASP A 73 20.07 6.29 14.66
C ASP A 73 20.10 4.80 14.24
N ASN A 74 19.32 3.95 14.91
CA ASN A 74 19.19 2.52 14.62
C ASN A 74 18.18 2.20 13.51
N ASN A 75 17.90 3.13 12.59
CA ASN A 75 16.91 2.99 11.51
C ASN A 75 15.49 2.65 12.00
N THR A 76 15.08 3.23 13.12
CA THR A 76 13.70 3.16 13.61
C THR A 76 13.09 4.56 13.74
N MET A 77 11.77 4.64 13.88
CA MET A 77 11.05 5.87 14.14
C MET A 77 10.06 5.67 15.27
N SER A 78 10.10 6.53 16.28
CA SER A 78 9.19 6.52 17.42
C SER A 78 8.18 7.66 17.31
N TYR A 79 6.93 7.44 17.72
CA TYR A 79 5.85 8.42 17.69
C TYR A 79 4.74 8.05 18.67
N ILE A 80 3.81 8.97 18.90
CA ILE A 80 2.61 8.78 19.71
C ILE A 80 1.38 8.90 18.81
N PRO A 81 0.61 7.82 18.58
CA PRO A 81 -0.63 7.88 17.82
C PRO A 81 -1.74 8.54 18.64
N ARG A 82 -2.47 9.47 18.04
CA ARG A 82 -3.67 10.10 18.59
C ARG A 82 -4.85 9.90 17.67
N ARG A 83 -5.97 9.51 18.25
CA ARG A 83 -7.24 9.28 17.56
C ARG A 83 -8.32 10.07 18.28
N THR A 84 -9.11 10.80 17.52
CA THR A 84 -10.26 11.54 18.02
C THR A 84 -11.44 11.24 17.12
N VAL A 85 -12.62 11.11 17.70
CA VAL A 85 -13.84 10.87 16.93
C VAL A 85 -14.82 11.99 17.18
N VAL A 86 -15.54 12.38 16.13
CA VAL A 86 -16.54 13.45 16.18
C VAL A 86 -17.85 12.93 15.61
N TYR A 87 -18.96 13.10 16.33
CA TYR A 87 -20.27 12.64 15.90
C TYR A 87 -20.74 13.34 14.61
N VAL A 88 -21.38 12.58 13.71
CA VAL A 88 -21.85 13.02 12.39
C VAL A 88 -23.37 12.80 12.30
N PRO A 89 -24.19 13.81 12.68
CA PRO A 89 -25.65 13.67 12.76
C PRO A 89 -26.29 13.27 11.43
N GLU A 90 -25.84 13.86 10.32
CA GLU A 90 -26.42 13.69 8.99
C GLU A 90 -26.25 12.28 8.39
N MET A 91 -25.33 11.48 8.95
CA MET A 91 -25.12 10.08 8.57
C MET A 91 -25.68 9.09 9.60
N SER A 92 -26.23 9.59 10.71
CA SER A 92 -26.72 8.79 11.82
C SER A 92 -28.23 8.58 11.75
N VAL A 93 -28.72 7.47 12.33
CA VAL A 93 -30.16 7.15 12.35
C VAL A 93 -30.95 8.07 13.30
N GLY A 94 -30.30 8.60 14.32
CA GLY A 94 -30.88 9.46 15.36
C GLY A 94 -29.80 10.06 16.25
N ASP A 95 -30.22 10.84 17.25
CA ASP A 95 -29.34 11.51 18.20
C ASP A 95 -28.97 10.55 19.34
N PRO A 96 -27.69 10.19 19.51
CA PRO A 96 -27.27 9.27 20.55
C PRO A 96 -27.56 9.78 21.96
N MET A 97 -27.69 11.10 22.17
CA MET A 97 -28.01 11.66 23.49
C MET A 97 -29.47 11.47 23.88
N GLU A 98 -30.36 11.36 22.89
CA GLU A 98 -31.82 11.26 23.10
C GLU A 98 -32.33 9.82 22.92
N ASP A 99 -31.71 9.03 22.04
CA ASP A 99 -32.14 7.67 21.76
C ASP A 99 -31.84 6.73 22.93
N ILE A 100 -32.90 6.26 23.59
CA ILE A 100 -32.82 5.38 24.78
C ILE A 100 -32.85 3.92 24.37
N VAL A 101 -31.94 3.12 24.93
CA VAL A 101 -31.80 1.68 24.71
C VAL A 101 -31.77 0.90 26.02
N ASN A 102 -32.26 -0.33 25.97
CA ASN A 102 -32.09 -1.32 27.04
C ASN A 102 -30.84 -2.14 26.77
N VAL A 103 -29.82 -2.01 27.61
CA VAL A 103 -28.50 -2.60 27.39
C VAL A 103 -27.97 -3.28 28.65
N PRO A 104 -27.12 -4.31 28.54
CA PRO A 104 -26.55 -4.97 29.71
C PRO A 104 -25.68 -4.01 30.52
N ASN A 105 -25.80 -4.07 31.86
CA ASN A 105 -24.90 -3.37 32.76
C ASN A 105 -23.53 -4.08 32.76
N VAL A 106 -22.65 -3.68 31.85
CA VAL A 106 -21.35 -4.33 31.60
C VAL A 106 -20.46 -4.36 32.86
N PRO A 107 -20.27 -3.26 33.63
CA PRO A 107 -19.53 -3.32 34.89
C PRO A 107 -20.07 -4.36 35.87
N TYR A 108 -21.38 -4.33 36.12
CA TYR A 108 -22.01 -5.21 37.11
C TYR A 108 -21.95 -6.68 36.69
N LEU A 109 -22.34 -6.98 35.45
CA LEU A 109 -22.35 -8.34 34.92
C LEU A 109 -20.92 -8.88 34.73
N GLY A 110 -19.99 -8.03 34.29
CA GLY A 110 -18.59 -8.38 34.09
C GLY A 110 -17.88 -8.78 35.37
N ILE A 111 -18.03 -8.01 36.45
CA ILE A 111 -17.46 -8.34 37.77
C ILE A 111 -17.99 -9.70 38.27
N LEU A 112 -19.31 -9.92 38.19
CA LEU A 112 -19.91 -11.17 38.66
C LEU A 112 -19.55 -12.37 37.78
N SER A 113 -19.38 -12.17 36.47
CA SER A 113 -18.88 -13.20 35.56
C SER A 113 -17.41 -13.54 35.84
N ALA A 114 -16.55 -12.55 36.08
CA ALA A 114 -15.14 -12.75 36.41
C ALA A 114 -14.95 -13.54 37.73
N LEU A 115 -15.85 -13.31 38.68
CA LEU A 115 -15.83 -13.95 40.01
C LEU A 115 -16.69 -15.21 40.09
N SER A 116 -17.26 -15.71 38.99
CA SER A 116 -18.17 -16.86 39.00
C SER A 116 -17.56 -18.12 39.60
N ASP A 117 -16.25 -18.30 39.41
CA ASP A 117 -15.48 -19.44 39.90
C ASP A 117 -15.05 -19.29 41.37
N ALA A 118 -15.21 -18.10 41.95
CA ALA A 118 -14.89 -17.86 43.35
C ALA A 118 -15.90 -18.54 44.29
N GLY A 119 -15.44 -18.99 45.46
CA GLY A 119 -16.31 -19.62 46.46
C GLY A 119 -17.38 -18.68 47.00
N PHE A 120 -18.35 -19.25 47.72
CA PHE A 120 -19.45 -18.52 48.36
C PHE A 120 -18.99 -17.30 49.19
N ILE A 121 -17.87 -17.43 49.90
CA ILE A 121 -17.29 -16.39 50.77
C ILE A 121 -16.95 -15.11 50.00
N VAL A 122 -16.55 -15.22 48.73
CA VAL A 122 -16.20 -14.07 47.89
C VAL A 122 -17.43 -13.54 47.15
N ASN A 123 -18.25 -14.42 46.60
CA ASN A 123 -19.42 -14.03 45.80
C ASN A 123 -20.53 -13.37 46.64
N TYR A 124 -20.84 -13.92 47.81
CA TYR A 124 -21.99 -13.48 48.61
C TYR A 124 -21.91 -12.00 49.03
N PRO A 125 -20.80 -11.49 49.58
CA PRO A 125 -20.70 -10.07 49.93
C PRO A 125 -20.92 -9.11 48.76
N ILE A 126 -20.40 -9.46 47.57
CA ILE A 126 -20.53 -8.63 46.37
C ILE A 126 -21.97 -8.61 45.87
N VAL A 127 -22.64 -9.77 45.88
CA VAL A 127 -24.06 -9.87 45.54
C VAL A 127 -24.93 -9.07 46.52
N GLN A 128 -24.64 -9.14 47.83
CA GLN A 128 -25.36 -8.35 48.83
C GLN A 128 -25.13 -6.85 48.66
N LEU A 129 -23.90 -6.44 48.39
CA LEU A 129 -23.57 -5.04 48.12
C LEU A 129 -24.31 -4.53 46.87
N ALA A 130 -24.30 -5.28 45.77
CA ALA A 130 -25.04 -4.92 44.56
C ALA A 130 -26.56 -4.83 44.81
N ASN A 131 -27.12 -5.72 45.63
CA ASN A 131 -28.52 -5.67 46.03
C ASN A 131 -28.83 -4.43 46.89
N LEU A 132 -27.97 -4.10 47.86
CA LEU A 132 -28.08 -2.91 48.71
C LEU A 132 -28.03 -1.62 47.88
N MET A 133 -27.18 -1.60 46.85
CA MET A 133 -27.03 -0.48 45.92
C MET A 133 -28.12 -0.44 44.84
N ASN A 134 -29.06 -1.39 44.85
CA ASN A 134 -30.13 -1.53 43.86
C ASN A 134 -29.60 -1.55 42.41
N THR A 135 -28.45 -2.20 42.19
CA THR A 135 -27.83 -2.26 40.87
C THR A 135 -28.68 -3.09 39.92
N LYS A 136 -29.05 -2.50 38.78
CA LYS A 136 -29.85 -3.17 37.74
C LYS A 136 -28.94 -3.91 36.75
N PRO A 137 -29.28 -5.14 36.33
CA PRO A 137 -28.51 -5.88 35.33
C PRO A 137 -28.74 -5.43 33.89
N ILE A 138 -29.88 -4.80 33.61
CA ILE A 138 -30.20 -4.15 32.35
C ILE A 138 -30.42 -2.67 32.65
N LEU A 139 -29.71 -1.82 31.94
CA LEU A 139 -29.80 -0.37 32.01
C LEU A 139 -30.74 0.14 30.93
N ASN A 140 -31.48 1.19 31.25
CA ASN A 140 -32.28 1.96 30.31
C ASN A 140 -31.66 3.36 30.26
N ILE A 141 -30.81 3.60 29.26
CA ILE A 141 -29.96 4.80 29.17
C ILE A 141 -29.84 5.25 27.70
N SER A 142 -29.35 6.46 27.48
CA SER A 142 -29.06 6.95 26.14
C SER A 142 -27.94 6.14 25.48
N VAL A 143 -27.95 6.09 24.15
CA VAL A 143 -26.85 5.52 23.37
C VAL A 143 -25.52 6.21 23.67
N TYR A 144 -25.54 7.54 23.82
CA TYR A 144 -24.36 8.34 24.14
C TYR A 144 -23.76 7.89 25.47
N ASP A 145 -24.57 7.78 26.53
CA ASP A 145 -24.10 7.36 27.84
C ASP A 145 -23.50 5.95 27.81
N TYR A 146 -24.10 5.02 27.06
CA TYR A 146 -23.57 3.66 26.94
C TYR A 146 -22.21 3.61 26.22
N LEU A 147 -22.02 4.44 25.20
CA LEU A 147 -20.79 4.48 24.41
C LEU A 147 -19.68 5.32 25.07
N TRP A 148 -20.02 6.50 25.60
CA TRP A 148 -19.06 7.53 26.02
C TRP A 148 -18.97 7.74 27.52
N GLY A 149 -19.89 7.17 28.30
CA GLY A 149 -19.74 7.10 29.74
C GLY A 149 -21.00 7.41 30.51
N PHE A 150 -21.43 6.46 31.32
CA PHE A 150 -22.38 6.68 32.40
C PHE A 150 -21.70 6.53 33.77
N GLU A 151 -22.31 7.11 34.79
CA GLU A 151 -21.88 6.92 36.16
C GLU A 151 -22.42 5.60 36.70
N ASP A 152 -21.53 4.69 37.10
CA ASP A 152 -21.91 3.44 37.76
C ASP A 152 -21.43 3.43 39.21
N SER A 153 -22.33 3.07 40.13
CA SER A 153 -22.06 3.10 41.55
C SER A 153 -21.00 2.07 41.97
N LEU A 154 -20.92 0.91 41.31
CA LEU A 154 -19.89 -0.10 41.58
C LEU A 154 -18.53 0.35 41.05
N ILE A 155 -18.49 0.99 39.88
CA ILE A 155 -17.25 1.57 39.34
C ILE A 155 -16.72 2.68 40.26
N LYS A 156 -17.58 3.61 40.71
CA LYS A 156 -17.18 4.66 41.66
C LYS A 156 -16.63 4.11 42.98
N LEU A 157 -17.16 2.98 43.46
CA LEU A 157 -16.64 2.32 44.65
C LEU A 157 -15.32 1.62 44.35
N ALA A 158 -15.24 0.89 43.24
CA ALA A 158 -14.06 0.15 42.83
C ALA A 158 -12.86 1.08 42.57
N SER A 159 -13.07 2.26 41.97
CA SER A 159 -12.00 3.22 41.75
C SER A 159 -11.45 3.84 43.04
N ARG A 160 -12.30 3.99 44.07
CA ARG A 160 -11.84 4.43 45.40
C ARG A 160 -11.07 3.35 46.15
N MET A 161 -11.45 2.08 46.00
CA MET A 161 -10.82 0.97 46.72
C MET A 161 -9.59 0.41 46.00
N MET A 162 -9.57 0.43 44.67
CA MET A 162 -8.53 -0.17 43.82
C MET A 162 -8.12 0.80 42.69
N PRO A 163 -7.59 1.99 43.02
CA PRO A 163 -7.27 3.03 42.02
C PRO A 163 -6.21 2.60 41.01
N ASN A 164 -5.33 1.67 41.38
CA ASN A 164 -4.30 1.14 40.47
C ASN A 164 -4.86 0.17 39.41
N PHE A 165 -6.10 -0.30 39.60
CA PHE A 165 -6.75 -1.26 38.70
C PHE A 165 -7.89 -0.61 37.92
N ILE A 166 -8.72 0.21 38.57
CA ILE A 166 -9.80 0.98 37.96
C ILE A 166 -9.57 2.44 38.32
N ASP A 167 -9.11 3.23 37.36
CA ASP A 167 -8.77 4.64 37.52
C ASP A 167 -9.85 5.59 36.99
N PHE A 168 -10.94 5.05 36.44
CA PHE A 168 -12.03 5.81 35.84
C PHE A 168 -13.28 5.88 36.74
N LEU A 169 -14.00 7.00 36.65
CA LEU A 169 -15.25 7.24 37.39
C LEU A 169 -16.51 6.99 36.55
N LYS A 170 -16.36 7.02 35.22
CA LYS A 170 -17.42 6.77 34.24
C LYS A 170 -17.04 5.59 33.37
N PHE A 171 -18.02 4.79 32.99
CA PHE A 171 -17.83 3.63 32.12
C PHE A 171 -18.56 3.84 30.80
N GLY A 172 -17.81 3.87 29.70
CA GLY A 172 -18.32 3.90 28.33
C GLY A 172 -17.54 2.91 27.47
N LEU A 173 -18.23 2.21 26.58
CA LEU A 173 -17.60 1.19 25.74
C LEU A 173 -16.59 1.77 24.74
N LEU A 174 -16.98 2.83 24.01
CA LEU A 174 -16.07 3.52 23.10
C LEU A 174 -15.06 4.39 23.84
N ASP A 175 -15.46 4.99 24.95
CA ASP A 175 -14.55 5.72 25.84
C ASP A 175 -13.35 4.83 26.25
N ARG A 176 -13.59 3.55 26.59
CA ARG A 176 -12.50 2.59 26.89
C ARG A 176 -11.77 2.05 25.67
N LEU A 177 -12.43 1.93 24.51
CA LEU A 177 -11.80 1.44 23.28
C LEU A 177 -10.91 2.48 22.60
N TYR A 178 -11.30 3.75 22.67
CA TYR A 178 -10.62 4.89 22.07
C TYR A 178 -9.69 5.63 23.04
N ASP A 179 -9.64 5.22 24.31
CA ASP A 179 -8.59 5.65 25.21
C ASP A 179 -7.24 5.07 24.74
N GLU A 180 -6.50 5.86 23.97
CA GLU A 180 -5.17 5.52 23.47
C GLU A 180 -4.09 5.71 24.53
N GLY A 181 -4.33 6.46 25.62
CA GLY A 181 -3.28 6.88 26.55
C GLY A 181 -2.09 7.58 25.87
N GLU A 182 -0.92 7.57 26.53
CA GLU A 182 0.35 8.07 25.96
C GLU A 182 1.25 6.90 25.55
N ASN A 183 0.81 6.13 24.56
CA ASN A 183 1.59 4.99 24.06
C ASN A 183 2.63 5.42 23.02
N ILE A 184 3.88 4.98 23.20
CA ILE A 184 4.98 5.23 22.27
C ILE A 184 5.13 4.01 21.35
N VAL A 185 4.90 4.20 20.06
CA VAL A 185 5.10 3.18 19.03
C VAL A 185 6.40 3.44 18.31
N THR A 186 7.24 2.41 18.21
CA THR A 186 8.50 2.44 17.45
C THR A 186 8.40 1.49 16.27
N ILE A 187 8.65 1.97 15.06
CA ILE A 187 8.60 1.19 13.81
C ILE A 187 9.95 1.09 13.11
N ASN A 188 10.13 0.02 12.34
CA ASN A 188 11.32 -0.23 11.53
C ASN A 188 11.31 0.59 10.23
N LEU A 189 12.41 1.29 9.95
CA LEU A 189 12.64 2.00 8.69
C LEU A 189 13.61 1.28 7.74
N GLN A 190 14.30 0.25 8.23
CA GLN A 190 15.15 -0.58 7.39
C GLN A 190 14.31 -1.44 6.44
N LYS A 191 14.71 -1.49 5.17
CA LYS A 191 14.07 -2.39 4.19
C LYS A 191 14.65 -3.78 4.30
N ASN A 192 13.79 -4.76 4.55
CA ASN A 192 14.11 -6.17 4.51
C ASN A 192 14.32 -6.66 3.07
N ALA A 193 15.13 -7.71 2.92
CA ALA A 193 15.40 -8.33 1.62
C ALA A 193 14.17 -9.09 1.08
N ASP A 194 13.43 -9.76 1.96
CA ASP A 194 12.18 -10.47 1.63
C ASP A 194 11.05 -9.95 2.52
N MET A 195 9.98 -9.44 1.88
CA MET A 195 8.79 -8.91 2.56
C MET A 195 8.06 -9.99 3.37
N VAL A 196 8.20 -11.27 3.03
CA VAL A 196 7.58 -12.37 3.77
C VAL A 196 8.12 -12.45 5.21
N GLU A 197 9.38 -12.08 5.43
CA GLU A 197 9.93 -11.98 6.78
C GLU A 197 9.21 -10.86 7.56
N GLU A 198 8.64 -11.22 8.70
CA GLU A 198 7.87 -10.29 9.56
C GLU A 198 8.78 -9.51 10.48
N LYS A 199 9.80 -10.15 11.05
CA LYS A 199 10.68 -9.53 12.03
C LYS A 199 11.57 -8.50 11.33
N GLY A 200 11.56 -7.26 11.83
CA GLY A 200 12.33 -6.16 11.24
C GLY A 200 11.81 -5.69 9.87
N ARG A 201 10.60 -6.12 9.46
CA ARG A 201 9.99 -5.70 8.21
C ARG A 201 9.85 -4.18 8.14
N TYR A 202 10.03 -3.61 6.95
CA TYR A 202 9.80 -2.18 6.75
C TYR A 202 8.39 -1.76 7.20
N LEU A 203 8.29 -0.66 7.95
CA LEU A 203 7.03 -0.11 8.50
C LEU A 203 6.29 -1.05 9.47
N SER A 204 6.95 -2.07 10.00
CA SER A 204 6.41 -2.87 11.09
C SER A 204 6.84 -2.33 12.45
N ILE A 205 6.02 -2.56 13.45
CA ILE A 205 6.29 -2.28 14.85
C ILE A 205 7.54 -3.07 15.27
N ASP A 206 8.47 -2.37 15.89
CA ASP A 206 9.60 -2.95 16.63
C ASP A 206 9.30 -3.00 18.13
N LYS A 207 8.80 -1.88 18.68
CA LYS A 207 8.48 -1.77 20.11
C LYS A 207 7.19 -0.98 20.33
N TYR A 208 6.50 -1.32 21.40
CA TYR A 208 5.34 -0.64 21.95
C TYR A 208 5.61 -0.34 23.42
N ASN A 209 5.67 0.94 23.79
CA ASN A 209 6.09 1.41 25.13
C ASN A 209 7.45 0.86 25.57
N GLY A 210 8.40 0.76 24.63
CA GLY A 210 9.74 0.23 24.89
C GLY A 210 9.83 -1.29 24.89
N SER A 211 8.71 -2.01 24.93
CA SER A 211 8.65 -3.48 24.90
C SER A 211 8.41 -4.01 23.49
N PRO A 212 9.06 -5.10 23.04
CA PRO A 212 8.73 -5.77 21.78
C PRO A 212 7.45 -6.64 21.88
N GLY A 213 6.88 -6.78 23.07
CA GLY A 213 5.70 -7.59 23.34
C GLY A 213 4.67 -6.93 24.26
N MET A 214 3.66 -7.69 24.65
CA MET A 214 2.51 -7.26 25.43
C MET A 214 2.51 -7.90 26.80
N ALA A 215 2.78 -7.11 27.85
CA ALA A 215 2.78 -7.58 29.23
C ALA A 215 1.43 -8.19 29.64
N GLN A 216 0.31 -7.65 29.13
CA GLN A 216 -1.03 -8.19 29.41
C GLN A 216 -1.24 -9.61 28.88
N TRP A 217 -0.49 -10.03 27.85
CA TRP A 217 -0.45 -11.40 27.36
C TRP A 217 0.72 -12.21 27.94
N GLY A 218 1.31 -11.74 29.04
CA GLY A 218 2.37 -12.42 29.76
C GLY A 218 3.74 -12.35 29.09
N TYR A 219 3.98 -11.36 28.22
CA TYR A 219 5.33 -11.14 27.69
C TYR A 219 6.30 -10.81 28.84
N ILE A 220 7.46 -11.46 28.83
CA ILE A 220 8.54 -11.28 29.81
C ILE A 220 9.70 -10.58 29.10
N GLU A 221 10.18 -9.46 29.64
CA GLU A 221 11.35 -8.77 29.10
C GLU A 221 12.59 -9.67 29.13
N THR A 222 13.38 -9.59 28.07
CA THR A 222 14.59 -10.40 27.87
C THR A 222 15.79 -9.50 27.63
N GLU A 223 16.94 -9.81 28.24
CA GLU A 223 18.18 -9.07 28.01
C GLU A 223 19.03 -9.77 26.93
N GLY A 224 19.60 -8.98 26.02
CA GLY A 224 20.47 -9.49 24.96
C GLY A 224 19.76 -10.45 23.99
N ASN A 225 20.30 -11.66 23.84
CA ASN A 225 19.79 -12.70 22.94
C ASN A 225 19.00 -13.80 23.69
N GLU A 226 18.57 -13.54 24.93
CA GLU A 226 17.78 -14.50 25.69
C GLU A 226 16.44 -14.80 25.01
N THR A 227 16.07 -16.07 24.97
CA THR A 227 14.76 -16.53 24.51
C THR A 227 14.01 -17.15 25.68
N ARG A 228 12.77 -16.71 25.89
CA ARG A 228 11.87 -17.24 26.92
C ARG A 228 10.76 -18.04 26.24
N GLU A 229 10.46 -19.23 26.75
CA GLU A 229 9.40 -20.09 26.20
C GLU A 229 8.02 -19.42 26.35
N GLU A 230 7.86 -18.57 27.37
CA GLU A 230 6.66 -17.78 27.64
C GLU A 230 6.43 -16.69 26.57
N ASN A 231 7.47 -16.26 25.87
CA ASN A 231 7.40 -15.24 24.81
C ASN A 231 7.00 -15.89 23.48
N THR A 232 5.71 -16.13 23.33
CA THR A 232 5.11 -16.75 22.16
C THR A 232 4.69 -15.72 21.10
N LYS A 233 4.31 -16.18 19.91
CA LYS A 233 3.72 -15.33 18.87
C LYS A 233 2.43 -14.59 19.30
N CYS A 234 1.78 -15.00 20.38
CA CYS A 234 0.57 -14.35 20.88
C CYS A 234 0.86 -13.05 21.64
N ASN A 235 2.03 -12.95 22.26
CA ASN A 235 2.41 -11.83 23.11
C ASN A 235 3.54 -10.98 22.53
N ILE A 236 3.97 -11.24 21.29
CA ILE A 236 4.94 -10.44 20.54
C ILE A 236 4.19 -9.50 19.57
N LEU A 237 4.62 -8.24 19.51
CA LEU A 237 4.11 -7.23 18.56
C LEU A 237 5.03 -6.98 17.38
N GLN A 238 6.29 -7.40 17.48
CA GLN A 238 7.26 -7.24 16.39
C GLN A 238 6.74 -7.80 15.06
N GLY A 239 6.80 -7.01 14.00
CA GLY A 239 6.31 -7.39 12.67
C GLY A 239 4.86 -7.00 12.36
N ALA A 240 4.07 -6.62 13.38
CA ALA A 240 2.74 -6.07 13.18
C ALA A 240 2.79 -4.64 12.61
N THR A 241 1.66 -4.12 12.12
CA THR A 241 1.51 -2.75 11.63
C THR A 241 0.20 -2.15 12.14
N GLU A 242 0.11 -0.83 12.27
CA GLU A 242 -1.15 -0.15 12.62
C GLU A 242 -2.21 -0.20 11.50
N GLY A 243 -1.82 -0.66 10.30
CA GLY A 243 -2.72 -0.81 9.16
C GLY A 243 -3.01 0.49 8.39
N ILE A 244 -2.29 1.58 8.68
CA ILE A 244 -2.41 2.87 7.98
C ILE A 244 -1.58 2.87 6.69
N VAL A 245 -0.36 2.35 6.75
CA VAL A 245 0.58 2.22 5.63
C VAL A 245 1.29 0.88 5.67
N PHE A 246 1.59 0.36 4.50
CA PHE A 246 2.28 -0.91 4.28
C PHE A 246 3.50 -0.68 3.39
N PRO A 247 4.45 -1.64 3.35
CA PRO A 247 5.54 -1.60 2.37
C PRO A 247 5.05 -1.39 0.94
N SER A 248 5.74 -0.52 0.20
CA SER A 248 5.53 -0.34 -1.23
C SER A 248 5.88 -1.61 -2.02
N TYR A 249 5.23 -1.82 -3.16
CA TYR A 249 5.33 -3.03 -3.99
C TYR A 249 5.00 -4.28 -3.18
N ILE A 250 3.76 -4.35 -2.71
CA ILE A 250 3.28 -5.41 -1.83
C ILE A 250 3.52 -6.79 -2.46
N ASP A 251 4.18 -7.67 -1.71
CA ASP A 251 4.28 -9.09 -2.02
C ASP A 251 2.98 -9.80 -1.60
N LYS A 252 2.35 -10.51 -2.53
CA LYS A 252 1.11 -11.25 -2.30
C LYS A 252 1.27 -12.43 -1.35
N ARG A 253 2.50 -12.92 -1.14
CA ARG A 253 2.82 -14.00 -0.20
C ARG A 253 2.93 -13.50 1.23
N ALA A 254 3.14 -12.19 1.42
CA ALA A 254 3.32 -11.61 2.75
C ALA A 254 2.00 -11.62 3.52
N ILE A 255 2.06 -12.16 4.74
CA ILE A 255 1.00 -12.03 5.74
C ILE A 255 1.30 -10.75 6.53
N PHE A 256 0.32 -9.86 6.63
CA PHE A 256 0.44 -8.68 7.49
C PHE A 256 -0.41 -8.87 8.73
N ARG A 257 0.12 -8.49 9.90
CA ARG A 257 -0.63 -8.49 11.15
C ARG A 257 -0.98 -7.06 11.50
N ILE A 258 -2.27 -6.76 11.59
CA ILE A 258 -2.75 -5.43 11.98
C ILE A 258 -2.91 -5.41 13.51
N TYR A 259 -2.29 -4.45 14.16
CA TYR A 259 -2.46 -4.21 15.59
C TYR A 259 -3.02 -2.80 15.83
N ARG A 260 -4.12 -2.76 16.56
CA ARG A 260 -4.64 -1.56 17.24
C ARG A 260 -4.86 -1.95 18.70
N LYS A 261 -4.66 -1.03 19.63
CA LYS A 261 -4.90 -1.27 21.08
C LYS A 261 -6.28 -1.90 21.32
N ALA A 262 -7.29 -1.39 20.61
CA ALA A 262 -8.67 -1.88 20.63
C ALA A 262 -8.85 -3.38 20.36
N PHE A 263 -7.99 -4.01 19.56
CA PHE A 263 -8.11 -5.43 19.21
C PHE A 263 -7.46 -6.36 20.24
N CYS A 264 -6.68 -5.83 21.18
CA CYS A 264 -5.93 -6.56 22.19
C CYS A 264 -4.88 -7.55 21.65
N ARG A 265 -4.87 -7.92 20.37
CA ARG A 265 -3.86 -8.77 19.72
C ARG A 265 -3.68 -8.40 18.24
N PRO A 266 -2.55 -8.78 17.61
CA PRO A 266 -2.38 -8.64 16.17
C PRO A 266 -3.32 -9.57 15.40
N LEU A 267 -3.98 -9.04 14.37
CA LEU A 267 -4.91 -9.76 13.51
C LEU A 267 -4.29 -10.02 12.13
N PRO A 268 -4.13 -11.28 11.70
CA PRO A 268 -3.49 -11.60 10.43
C PRO A 268 -4.44 -11.34 9.26
N ILE A 269 -3.94 -10.65 8.24
CA ILE A 269 -4.61 -10.46 6.95
C ILE A 269 -3.80 -11.09 5.81
N ILE A 270 -4.52 -11.69 4.86
CA ILE A 270 -3.94 -12.40 3.71
C ILE A 270 -4.50 -11.91 2.40
N PHE A 271 -3.67 -11.94 1.36
CA PHE A 271 -4.08 -11.64 0.00
C PHE A 271 -5.09 -12.69 -0.49
N ARG A 272 -6.20 -12.22 -1.07
CA ARG A 272 -7.21 -13.09 -1.70
C ARG A 272 -7.19 -12.98 -3.22
N LYS A 273 -7.28 -11.75 -3.75
CA LYS A 273 -7.34 -11.50 -5.20
C LYS A 273 -7.00 -10.05 -5.55
N GLU A 274 -6.69 -9.82 -6.82
CA GLU A 274 -6.65 -8.48 -7.40
C GLU A 274 -8.08 -8.02 -7.71
N ILE A 275 -8.38 -6.75 -7.44
CA ILE A 275 -9.66 -6.12 -7.77
C ILE A 275 -9.43 -4.73 -8.36
N TRP A 276 -10.45 -4.20 -9.02
CA TRP A 276 -10.55 -2.79 -9.39
C TRP A 276 -11.63 -2.16 -8.53
N THR A 277 -11.32 -1.02 -7.91
CA THR A 277 -12.34 -0.25 -7.18
C THR A 277 -13.24 0.49 -8.17
N ASP A 278 -14.41 0.91 -7.72
CA ASP A 278 -15.37 1.70 -8.53
C ASP A 278 -14.75 2.99 -9.06
N ASN A 279 -13.73 3.51 -8.36
CA ASN A 279 -12.97 4.70 -8.76
C ASN A 279 -11.84 4.39 -9.76
N GLY A 280 -11.79 3.17 -10.31
CA GLY A 280 -10.86 2.74 -11.35
C GLY A 280 -9.41 2.51 -10.87
N LEU A 281 -9.19 2.29 -9.57
CA LEU A 281 -7.85 1.99 -9.04
C LEU A 281 -7.66 0.47 -8.90
N PRO A 282 -6.53 -0.10 -9.35
CA PRO A 282 -6.19 -1.47 -9.06
C PRO A 282 -5.74 -1.61 -7.61
N GLY A 283 -6.20 -2.67 -6.95
CA GLY A 283 -5.86 -2.97 -5.57
C GLY A 283 -5.84 -4.46 -5.29
N TYR A 284 -5.18 -4.81 -4.20
CA TYR A 284 -5.14 -6.17 -3.66
C TYR A 284 -6.15 -6.26 -2.53
N LEU A 285 -7.12 -7.16 -2.68
CA LEU A 285 -8.08 -7.48 -1.63
C LEU A 285 -7.41 -8.38 -0.59
N TYR A 286 -7.35 -7.88 0.63
CA TYR A 286 -6.95 -8.58 1.84
C TYR A 286 -8.16 -8.83 2.74
N THR A 287 -8.19 -9.97 3.40
CA THR A 287 -9.15 -10.30 4.45
C THR A 287 -8.43 -10.89 5.64
N LEU A 288 -9.11 -11.02 6.78
CA LEU A 288 -8.64 -11.88 7.86
C LEU A 288 -8.44 -13.32 7.35
N THR A 289 -7.53 -14.08 7.98
CA THR A 289 -7.44 -15.53 7.73
C THR A 289 -8.72 -16.20 8.19
N ASP A 290 -9.10 -17.32 7.57
CA ASP A 290 -10.38 -17.98 7.87
C ASP A 290 -10.40 -18.61 9.28
N ASP A 291 -9.23 -18.77 9.90
CA ASP A 291 -8.95 -19.43 11.17
C ASP A 291 -8.44 -18.48 12.27
N PHE A 292 -8.48 -17.17 12.04
CA PHE A 292 -7.91 -16.16 12.95
C PHE A 292 -8.50 -16.21 14.38
N ALA A 293 -9.76 -16.62 14.49
CA ALA A 293 -10.51 -16.80 15.73
C ALA A 293 -10.93 -18.27 15.96
N SER A 294 -10.22 -19.22 15.36
CA SER A 294 -10.47 -20.65 15.58
C SER A 294 -9.86 -21.17 16.88
N PRO A 295 -10.48 -22.16 17.53
CA PRO A 295 -9.92 -22.82 18.71
C PRO A 295 -8.64 -23.63 18.37
N PRO A 296 -7.82 -24.00 19.38
CA PRO A 296 -6.51 -24.62 19.16
C PRO A 296 -6.50 -25.95 18.43
N ASP A 297 -7.58 -26.73 18.51
CA ASP A 297 -7.79 -27.97 17.76
C ASP A 297 -7.88 -27.73 16.23
N GLN A 298 -8.36 -26.56 15.82
CA GLN A 298 -8.41 -26.14 14.41
C GLN A 298 -7.21 -25.28 14.01
N ASN A 299 -6.72 -24.44 14.93
CA ASN A 299 -5.56 -23.60 14.72
C ASN A 299 -4.65 -23.61 15.96
N PRO A 300 -3.64 -24.50 16.02
CA PRO A 300 -2.74 -24.64 17.17
C PRO A 300 -2.03 -23.33 17.54
N ASP A 301 -1.89 -22.41 16.58
CA ASP A 301 -1.28 -21.10 16.79
C ASP A 301 -2.04 -20.23 17.79
N ASN A 302 -3.32 -20.52 18.01
CA ASN A 302 -4.18 -19.78 18.91
C ASN A 302 -4.14 -20.29 20.37
N GLU A 303 -3.44 -21.39 20.67
CA GLU A 303 -3.36 -21.96 22.02
C GLU A 303 -2.92 -20.93 23.08
N CYS A 304 -1.93 -20.11 22.75
CA CYS A 304 -1.43 -19.10 23.68
C CYS A 304 -2.41 -17.95 23.97
N PHE A 305 -3.48 -17.77 23.18
CA PHE A 305 -4.56 -16.81 23.50
C PHE A 305 -5.55 -17.36 24.54
N CYS A 306 -5.45 -18.65 24.90
CA CYS A 306 -6.20 -19.26 25.98
C CYS A 306 -5.46 -19.22 27.33
N HIS A 307 -4.39 -18.43 27.43
CA HIS A 307 -3.58 -18.30 28.62
C HIS A 307 -4.43 -17.99 29.87
N LYS A 308 -4.19 -18.75 30.96
CA LYS A 308 -4.93 -18.68 32.25
C LYS A 308 -6.43 -19.04 32.16
N MET A 309 -6.91 -19.59 31.06
CA MET A 309 -8.27 -20.10 30.93
C MET A 309 -8.28 -21.62 31.08
N LYS A 310 -9.25 -22.16 31.84
CA LYS A 310 -9.47 -23.62 31.92
C LYS A 310 -9.94 -24.19 30.57
N THR A 311 -10.68 -23.38 29.81
CA THR A 311 -11.24 -23.74 28.51
C THR A 311 -11.14 -22.52 27.60
N CYS A 312 -10.62 -22.72 26.39
CA CYS A 312 -10.61 -21.68 25.36
C CYS A 312 -12.03 -21.19 25.03
N LEU A 313 -12.13 -19.95 24.55
CA LEU A 313 -13.40 -19.46 24.01
C LEU A 313 -13.81 -20.28 22.78
N LYS A 314 -15.12 -20.30 22.53
CA LYS A 314 -15.71 -20.94 21.34
C LYS A 314 -15.18 -20.31 20.06
N LYS A 315 -15.25 -21.07 18.96
CA LYS A 315 -14.86 -20.60 17.62
C LYS A 315 -15.53 -19.26 17.29
N GLY A 316 -14.75 -18.35 16.70
CA GLY A 316 -15.19 -17.02 16.29
C GLY A 316 -15.07 -15.95 17.37
N LEU A 317 -14.65 -16.31 18.59
CA LEU A 317 -14.43 -15.37 19.69
C LEU A 317 -12.92 -15.15 19.94
N ILE A 318 -12.52 -13.88 20.02
CA ILE A 318 -11.19 -13.44 20.41
C ILE A 318 -11.25 -12.88 21.83
N ASN A 319 -10.45 -13.44 22.73
CA ASN A 319 -10.43 -13.01 24.13
C ASN A 319 -9.84 -11.59 24.29
N LEU A 320 -10.61 -10.69 24.89
CA LEU A 320 -10.19 -9.33 25.24
C LEU A 320 -9.91 -9.15 26.75
N THR A 321 -10.26 -10.14 27.57
CA THR A 321 -10.19 -10.08 29.03
C THR A 321 -8.88 -9.50 29.57
N PRO A 322 -7.68 -9.91 29.08
CA PRO A 322 -6.42 -9.40 29.62
C PRO A 322 -6.17 -7.90 29.38
N CYS A 323 -6.82 -7.31 28.37
CA CYS A 323 -6.62 -5.90 28.02
C CYS A 323 -7.64 -4.94 28.66
N TYR A 324 -8.78 -5.44 29.12
CA TYR A 324 -9.90 -4.62 29.60
C TYR A 324 -10.28 -4.96 31.04
N TYR A 325 -9.38 -4.68 31.98
CA TYR A 325 -9.63 -4.76 33.42
C TYR A 325 -10.13 -6.13 33.90
N ASN A 326 -9.70 -7.21 33.25
CA ASN A 326 -10.17 -8.58 33.48
C ASN A 326 -11.70 -8.75 33.36
N ILE A 327 -12.40 -7.83 32.69
CA ILE A 327 -13.81 -8.00 32.35
C ILE A 327 -13.90 -9.09 31.27
N PRO A 328 -14.62 -10.20 31.51
CA PRO A 328 -14.71 -11.31 30.56
C PRO A 328 -15.38 -10.89 29.27
N SER A 329 -14.59 -10.47 28.29
CA SER A 329 -15.07 -9.84 27.06
C SER A 329 -14.39 -10.47 25.85
N ALA A 330 -15.09 -10.45 24.71
CA ALA A 330 -14.59 -11.02 23.48
C ALA A 330 -14.99 -10.22 22.24
N VAL A 331 -14.12 -10.25 21.23
CA VAL A 331 -14.41 -9.74 19.89
C VAL A 331 -14.83 -10.87 18.97
N SER A 332 -15.79 -10.62 18.10
CA SER A 332 -16.18 -11.51 17.00
C SER A 332 -16.42 -10.71 15.72
N LEU A 333 -16.71 -11.39 14.61
CA LEU A 333 -17.37 -10.72 13.49
C LEU A 333 -18.84 -10.40 13.86
N PRO A 334 -19.46 -9.39 13.23
CA PRO A 334 -20.84 -9.02 13.53
C PRO A 334 -21.83 -10.17 13.36
N HIS A 335 -22.81 -10.21 14.27
CA HIS A 335 -23.82 -11.26 14.43
C HIS A 335 -23.23 -12.66 14.55
N PHE A 336 -22.02 -12.78 15.09
CA PHE A 336 -21.28 -14.05 15.20
C PHE A 336 -21.06 -14.73 13.85
N LEU A 337 -20.81 -13.94 12.79
CA LEU A 337 -20.45 -14.48 11.48
C LEU A 337 -19.24 -15.43 11.60
N ASP A 338 -19.35 -16.61 10.99
CA ASP A 338 -18.34 -17.68 10.96
C ASP A 338 -17.92 -18.22 12.35
N ALA A 339 -18.71 -17.94 13.38
CA ALA A 339 -18.49 -18.42 14.75
C ALA A 339 -19.23 -19.73 15.04
N ASP A 340 -19.06 -20.26 16.26
CA ASP A 340 -19.77 -21.44 16.74
C ASP A 340 -21.30 -21.20 16.77
N PRO A 341 -22.12 -22.05 16.11
CA PRO A 341 -23.58 -21.85 16.05
C PRO A 341 -24.27 -21.81 17.41
N SER A 342 -23.69 -22.43 18.45
CA SER A 342 -24.25 -22.41 19.80
C SER A 342 -24.29 -21.01 20.43
N LEU A 343 -23.54 -20.04 19.88
CA LEU A 343 -23.62 -18.63 20.27
C LEU A 343 -24.96 -17.98 19.89
N LEU A 344 -25.69 -18.56 18.93
CA LEU A 344 -26.99 -18.08 18.47
C LEU A 344 -28.17 -18.77 19.18
N GLU A 345 -27.94 -19.88 19.89
CA GLU A 345 -29.02 -20.70 20.44
C GLU A 345 -29.82 -19.99 21.53
N ASN A 346 -29.16 -19.14 22.34
CA ASN A 346 -29.76 -18.46 23.49
C ASN A 346 -30.14 -17.00 23.21
N VAL A 347 -29.98 -16.55 21.96
CA VAL A 347 -30.20 -15.15 21.56
C VAL A 347 -31.00 -15.11 20.26
N GLU A 348 -32.09 -14.35 20.28
CA GLU A 348 -32.91 -14.06 19.10
C GLU A 348 -32.60 -12.67 18.55
N GLY A 349 -32.72 -12.50 17.23
CA GLY A 349 -32.51 -11.22 16.53
C GLY A 349 -31.18 -11.08 15.79
N LEU A 350 -30.22 -11.98 16.03
CA LEU A 350 -28.96 -12.00 15.29
C LEU A 350 -29.10 -12.68 13.93
N LYS A 351 -28.55 -12.07 12.87
CA LYS A 351 -28.64 -12.56 11.49
C LYS A 351 -27.28 -12.42 10.77
N PRO A 352 -26.33 -13.36 10.96
CA PRO A 352 -25.04 -13.29 10.28
C PRO A 352 -25.19 -13.31 8.76
N ASP A 353 -24.62 -12.29 8.10
CA ASP A 353 -24.64 -12.09 6.66
C ASP A 353 -23.21 -11.75 6.20
N ARG A 354 -22.67 -12.56 5.28
CA ARG A 354 -21.27 -12.39 4.83
C ARG A 354 -21.04 -11.08 4.09
N GLU A 355 -21.98 -10.57 3.31
CA GLU A 355 -21.77 -9.32 2.58
C GLU A 355 -21.78 -8.11 3.51
N LYS A 356 -22.65 -8.14 4.52
CA LYS A 356 -22.76 -7.07 5.51
C LYS A 356 -21.71 -7.13 6.61
N HIS A 357 -21.25 -8.32 7.01
CA HIS A 357 -20.48 -8.48 8.25
C HIS A 357 -19.03 -8.93 8.04
N LYS A 358 -18.60 -9.25 6.82
CA LYS A 358 -17.16 -9.55 6.58
C LYS A 358 -16.30 -8.29 6.72
N SER A 359 -15.10 -8.46 7.30
CA SER A 359 -14.03 -7.46 7.29
C SER A 359 -13.13 -7.63 6.07
N TYR A 360 -12.78 -6.53 5.40
CA TYR A 360 -11.85 -6.56 4.27
C TYR A 360 -11.14 -5.22 4.07
N LEU A 361 -9.99 -5.28 3.41
CA LEU A 361 -9.11 -4.15 3.13
C LEU A 361 -8.60 -4.27 1.69
N VAL A 362 -8.56 -3.17 0.97
CA VAL A 362 -8.02 -3.08 -0.37
C VAL A 362 -6.79 -2.20 -0.34
N LEU A 363 -5.64 -2.81 -0.62
CA LEU A 363 -4.35 -2.12 -0.64
C LEU A 363 -3.95 -1.76 -2.08
N GLN A 364 -3.52 -0.52 -2.31
CA GLN A 364 -2.91 -0.17 -3.58
C GLN A 364 -1.52 -0.81 -3.66
N GLN A 365 -1.36 -1.72 -4.63
CA GLN A 365 -0.24 -2.65 -4.76
C GLN A 365 1.15 -2.00 -4.82
N THR A 366 1.27 -0.79 -5.37
CA THR A 366 2.54 -0.11 -5.63
C THR A 366 2.98 0.74 -4.44
N VAL A 367 2.04 1.49 -3.88
CA VAL A 367 2.28 2.47 -2.81
C VAL A 367 2.26 1.80 -1.44
N GLY A 368 1.44 0.76 -1.27
CA GLY A 368 1.22 0.13 0.03
C GLY A 368 0.18 0.86 0.89
N MET A 369 -0.76 1.57 0.27
CA MET A 369 -1.76 2.37 1.00
C MET A 369 -3.16 1.74 0.90
N PRO A 370 -3.92 1.65 2.01
CA PRO A 370 -5.36 1.40 1.97
C PRO A 370 -6.09 2.37 1.04
N ILE A 371 -6.94 1.86 0.15
CA ILE A 371 -7.82 2.69 -0.72
C ILE A 371 -9.30 2.46 -0.47
N LEU A 372 -9.65 1.31 0.09
CA LEU A 372 -10.99 0.96 0.54
C LEU A 372 -10.84 -0.02 1.70
N PHE A 373 -11.56 0.16 2.80
CA PHE A 373 -11.67 -0.89 3.81
C PHE A 373 -12.98 -0.80 4.56
N HIS A 374 -13.38 -1.96 5.09
CA HIS A 374 -14.39 -2.12 6.11
C HIS A 374 -13.78 -3.01 7.20
N SER A 375 -13.52 -2.42 8.36
CA SER A 375 -13.12 -3.16 9.56
C SER A 375 -14.34 -3.31 10.45
N ARG A 376 -14.93 -4.50 10.39
CA ARG A 376 -16.19 -4.85 11.03
C ARG A 376 -15.96 -5.84 12.16
N MET A 377 -16.25 -5.41 13.38
CA MET A 377 -16.05 -6.20 14.59
C MET A 377 -17.21 -5.98 15.56
N GLN A 378 -17.49 -6.99 16.37
CA GLN A 378 -18.51 -6.99 17.41
C GLN A 378 -17.86 -7.23 18.76
N THR A 379 -18.25 -6.44 19.76
CA THR A 379 -17.82 -6.63 21.14
C THR A 379 -18.91 -7.35 21.93
N ASN A 380 -18.49 -8.32 22.73
CA ASN A 380 -19.36 -9.22 23.47
C ASN A 380 -18.91 -9.32 24.93
N LEU A 381 -19.87 -9.52 25.83
CA LEU A 381 -19.61 -9.88 27.23
C LEU A 381 -19.81 -11.39 27.41
N ILE A 382 -18.80 -12.07 27.94
CA ILE A 382 -18.85 -13.50 28.24
C ILE A 382 -19.42 -13.69 29.63
N MET A 383 -20.56 -14.37 29.72
CA MET A 383 -21.16 -14.73 31.00
C MET A 383 -20.83 -16.16 31.37
N ASN A 384 -20.05 -16.33 32.43
CA ASN A 384 -19.86 -17.62 33.06
C ASN A 384 -21.10 -18.03 33.87
N ARG A 385 -21.10 -19.26 34.38
CA ARG A 385 -22.18 -19.78 35.22
C ARG A 385 -22.30 -18.99 36.52
N LEU A 386 -23.32 -18.14 36.63
CA LEU A 386 -23.53 -17.32 37.81
C LEU A 386 -24.19 -18.16 38.92
N ARG A 387 -23.62 -18.07 40.12
CA ARG A 387 -24.12 -18.72 41.33
C ARG A 387 -24.53 -17.66 42.34
N TYR A 388 -25.45 -18.00 43.25
CA TYR A 388 -25.82 -17.17 44.40
C TYR A 388 -26.54 -15.84 44.10
N ASN A 389 -26.90 -15.54 42.84
CA ASN A 389 -27.69 -14.36 42.48
C ASN A 389 -28.80 -14.71 41.47
N SER A 390 -30.02 -14.93 41.96
CA SER A 390 -31.17 -15.29 41.13
C SER A 390 -31.60 -14.18 40.17
N LYS A 391 -31.34 -12.90 40.49
CA LYS A 391 -31.77 -11.75 39.66
C LYS A 391 -31.06 -11.68 38.30
N ILE A 392 -29.93 -12.37 38.17
CA ILE A 392 -29.10 -12.36 36.96
C ILE A 392 -28.84 -13.77 36.43
N ALA A 393 -29.43 -14.80 37.04
CA ALA A 393 -29.20 -16.19 36.68
C ALA A 393 -29.51 -16.46 35.19
N ALA A 394 -30.47 -15.73 34.61
CA ALA A 394 -30.83 -15.78 33.19
C ALA A 394 -29.68 -15.45 32.24
N PHE A 395 -28.67 -14.69 32.67
CA PHE A 395 -27.49 -14.38 31.87
C PHE A 395 -26.45 -15.49 31.84
N SER A 396 -26.56 -16.52 32.70
CA SER A 396 -25.54 -17.56 32.82
C SER A 396 -25.31 -18.27 31.50
N ASP A 397 -24.04 -18.50 31.16
CA ASP A 397 -23.62 -19.29 30.00
C ASP A 397 -24.00 -18.66 28.64
N ILE A 398 -24.35 -17.36 28.61
CA ILE A 398 -24.65 -16.59 27.41
C ILE A 398 -23.45 -15.68 27.05
N THR A 399 -23.08 -15.65 25.77
CA THR A 399 -22.21 -14.59 25.24
C THR A 399 -23.09 -13.45 24.76
N ILE A 400 -23.16 -12.36 25.51
CA ILE A 400 -24.07 -11.23 25.26
C ILE A 400 -23.43 -10.30 24.22
N PRO A 401 -24.02 -10.13 23.03
CA PRO A 401 -23.61 -9.09 22.08
C PRO A 401 -23.90 -7.71 22.67
N LEU A 402 -22.91 -6.80 22.65
CA LEU A 402 -23.07 -5.44 23.17
C LEU A 402 -23.37 -4.47 22.04
N PHE A 403 -22.46 -4.41 21.08
CA PHE A 403 -22.56 -3.59 19.87
C PHE A 403 -21.58 -4.14 18.83
N TRP A 404 -21.76 -3.75 17.58
CA TRP A 404 -20.75 -3.92 16.54
C TRP A 404 -20.49 -2.62 15.82
N PHE A 405 -19.34 -2.53 15.17
CA PHE A 405 -18.94 -1.35 14.42
C PHE A 405 -18.46 -1.69 13.03
N ASP A 406 -18.63 -0.75 12.09
CA ASP A 406 -17.97 -0.72 10.79
C ASP A 406 -17.09 0.54 10.73
N LEU A 407 -15.78 0.35 10.87
CA LEU A 407 -14.83 1.40 10.53
C LEU A 407 -14.58 1.33 9.03
N GLU A 408 -15.11 2.32 8.30
CA GLU A 408 -15.02 2.38 6.86
C GLU A 408 -14.16 3.55 6.38
N MET A 409 -13.50 3.31 5.25
CA MET A 409 -12.85 4.37 4.49
C MET A 409 -12.98 4.01 3.01
N ASN A 410 -13.40 4.98 2.21
CA ASN A 410 -13.44 4.84 0.76
C ASN A 410 -12.76 6.06 0.13
N LEU A 411 -11.65 5.82 -0.58
CA LEU A 411 -10.91 6.88 -1.25
C LEU A 411 -11.67 7.39 -2.49
N LYS A 412 -12.59 8.35 -2.28
CA LYS A 412 -13.41 8.99 -3.34
C LYS A 412 -12.55 9.69 -4.41
N HIS A 413 -11.48 10.36 -4.00
CA HIS A 413 -10.57 11.05 -4.91
C HIS A 413 -9.13 10.56 -4.73
N ALA A 414 -8.65 9.77 -5.68
CA ALA A 414 -7.26 9.34 -5.71
C ALA A 414 -6.31 10.54 -5.84
N ASN A 415 -5.43 10.74 -4.86
CA ASN A 415 -4.39 11.77 -4.91
C ASN A 415 -3.53 11.61 -6.18
N LYS A 416 -3.02 12.73 -6.74
CA LYS A 416 -2.15 12.75 -7.92
C LYS A 416 -1.01 11.72 -7.83
N ASN A 417 -0.42 11.54 -6.65
CA ASN A 417 0.68 10.59 -6.43
C ASN A 417 0.25 9.12 -6.55
N VAL A 418 -0.96 8.76 -6.09
CA VAL A 418 -1.53 7.41 -6.27
C VAL A 418 -1.83 7.16 -7.74
N ARG A 419 -2.39 8.15 -8.46
CA ARG A 419 -2.63 8.05 -9.91
C ARG A 419 -1.33 7.92 -10.71
N VAL A 420 -0.27 8.63 -10.31
CA VAL A 420 1.07 8.50 -10.90
C VAL A 420 1.63 7.09 -10.62
N ALA A 421 1.52 6.58 -9.40
CA ALA A 421 1.94 5.22 -9.06
C ALA A 421 1.27 4.17 -9.95
N VAL A 422 -0.06 4.26 -10.10
CA VAL A 422 -0.84 3.35 -10.96
C VAL A 422 -0.36 3.41 -12.41
N ARG A 423 -0.20 4.62 -12.98
CA ARG A 423 0.28 4.78 -14.37
C ARG A 423 1.68 4.20 -14.58
N VAL A 424 2.56 4.34 -13.59
CA VAL A 424 3.93 3.81 -13.69
C VAL A 424 3.93 2.29 -13.53
N ASP A 425 3.15 1.73 -12.62
CA ASP A 425 3.02 0.30 -12.41
C ASP A 425 2.40 -0.41 -13.62
N GLU A 426 1.33 0.13 -14.20
CA GLU A 426 0.73 -0.38 -15.44
C GLU A 426 1.74 -0.41 -16.59
N ARG A 427 2.56 0.62 -16.72
CA ARG A 427 3.64 0.69 -17.72
C ARG A 427 4.70 -0.38 -17.47
N ASN A 428 5.08 -0.62 -16.22
CA ASN A 428 6.06 -1.63 -15.84
C ASN A 428 5.51 -3.05 -16.06
N LYS A 429 4.29 -3.36 -15.62
CA LYS A 429 3.62 -4.65 -15.88
C LYS A 429 3.47 -4.94 -17.38
N LYS A 430 3.18 -3.92 -18.20
CA LYS A 430 3.14 -4.05 -19.66
C LYS A 430 4.51 -4.37 -20.24
N LEU A 431 5.57 -3.76 -19.72
CA LEU A 431 6.95 -4.08 -20.10
C LEU A 431 7.35 -5.50 -19.68
N GLU A 432 7.02 -5.94 -18.47
CA GLU A 432 7.34 -7.28 -17.98
C GLU A 432 6.63 -8.37 -18.76
N ARG A 433 5.37 -8.17 -19.15
CA ARG A 433 4.66 -9.08 -20.07
C ARG A 433 5.37 -9.18 -21.42
N GLY A 434 5.76 -8.04 -22.00
CA GLY A 434 6.52 -8.02 -23.25
C GLY A 434 7.86 -8.76 -23.13
N VAL A 435 8.60 -8.60 -22.02
CA VAL A 435 9.85 -9.32 -21.77
C VAL A 435 9.62 -10.83 -21.59
N LYS A 436 8.60 -11.25 -20.82
CA LYS A 436 8.26 -12.67 -20.66
C LYS A 436 7.83 -13.31 -21.98
N GLU A 437 7.11 -12.58 -22.83
CA GLU A 437 6.75 -13.03 -24.18
C GLU A 437 7.98 -13.16 -25.08
N SER A 438 8.92 -12.21 -25.03
CA SER A 438 10.20 -12.30 -25.75
C SER A 438 11.06 -13.48 -25.29
N ILE A 439 11.16 -13.73 -23.97
CA ILE A 439 11.92 -14.88 -23.43
C ILE A 439 11.25 -16.20 -23.83
N ASN A 440 9.93 -16.30 -23.79
CA ASN A 440 9.20 -17.49 -24.24
C ASN A 440 9.35 -17.71 -25.76
N PHE A 441 9.42 -16.63 -26.53
CA PHE A 441 9.73 -16.67 -27.96
C PHE A 441 11.16 -17.17 -28.23
N GLU A 442 12.15 -16.70 -27.47
CA GLU A 442 13.54 -17.17 -27.51
C GLU A 442 13.67 -18.66 -27.14
N HIS A 443 12.93 -19.10 -26.11
CA HIS A 443 12.88 -20.50 -25.68
C HIS A 443 12.23 -21.40 -26.73
N LYS A 444 11.18 -20.92 -27.43
CA LYS A 444 10.59 -21.60 -28.59
C LYS A 444 11.56 -21.65 -29.77
N MET A 445 12.30 -20.57 -30.04
CA MET A 445 13.30 -20.50 -31.11
C MET A 445 14.46 -21.45 -30.88
N THR A 446 14.98 -21.56 -29.65
CA THR A 446 16.01 -22.55 -29.30
C THR A 446 15.52 -24.00 -29.39
N LYS A 447 14.23 -24.26 -29.09
CA LYS A 447 13.59 -25.57 -29.32
C LYS A 447 13.49 -25.88 -30.82
N ILE A 448 13.14 -24.89 -31.64
CA ILE A 448 13.09 -25.00 -33.10
C ILE A 448 14.49 -25.21 -33.68
N GLU A 449 15.54 -24.54 -33.17
CA GLU A 449 16.93 -24.74 -33.59
C GLU A 449 17.47 -26.11 -33.20
N LYS A 450 17.11 -26.64 -32.02
CA LYS A 450 17.41 -28.03 -31.66
C LYS A 450 16.69 -29.01 -32.59
N LEU A 451 15.43 -28.76 -32.94
CA LEU A 451 14.70 -29.57 -33.93
C LEU A 451 15.34 -29.48 -35.32
N LYS A 452 15.73 -28.28 -35.76
CA LYS A 452 16.47 -28.05 -37.00
C LYS A 452 17.78 -28.82 -37.01
N LYS A 453 18.57 -28.81 -35.93
CA LYS A 453 19.79 -29.62 -35.82
C LYS A 453 19.52 -31.12 -35.90
N ILE A 454 18.42 -31.62 -35.32
CA ILE A 454 18.01 -33.03 -35.42
C ILE A 454 17.60 -33.36 -36.87
N ILE A 455 16.85 -32.48 -37.52
CA ILE A 455 16.42 -32.60 -38.92
C ILE A 455 17.64 -32.54 -39.85
N GLU A 456 18.55 -31.59 -39.68
CA GLU A 456 19.82 -31.47 -40.42
C GLU A 456 20.72 -32.70 -40.24
N LYS A 457 20.78 -33.26 -39.02
CA LYS A 457 21.52 -34.49 -38.74
C LYS A 457 20.88 -35.72 -39.39
N LYS A 458 19.55 -35.73 -39.55
CA LYS A 458 18.81 -36.73 -40.34
C LYS A 458 18.95 -36.50 -41.86
N MET A 459 18.97 -35.25 -42.33
CA MET A 459 19.09 -34.89 -43.74
C MET A 459 20.52 -35.07 -44.28
N LYS A 460 21.55 -35.05 -43.44
CA LYS A 460 22.93 -35.43 -43.80
C LYS A 460 23.12 -36.89 -44.26
N ARG A 461 22.06 -37.72 -44.23
CA ARG A 461 22.09 -39.12 -44.73
C ARG A 461 21.54 -39.31 -46.14
N ILE A 462 21.06 -38.28 -46.83
CA ILE A 462 20.49 -38.44 -48.17
C ILE A 462 21.14 -37.44 -49.14
N LYS A 463 22.05 -37.97 -49.97
CA LYS A 463 22.62 -37.39 -51.21
C LYS A 463 21.47 -36.98 -52.17
N ILE A 464 21.52 -36.04 -53.09
CA ILE A 464 22.60 -35.23 -53.70
C ILE A 464 21.91 -34.07 -54.46
N LYS A 465 22.47 -32.85 -54.35
CA LYS A 465 22.83 -31.92 -55.44
C LYS A 465 21.76 -31.34 -56.39
N GLN A 466 20.49 -31.73 -56.34
CA GLN A 466 19.41 -31.06 -57.10
C GLN A 466 18.67 -29.96 -56.32
N LEU A 467 18.89 -29.85 -55.00
CA LEU A 467 18.23 -28.85 -54.16
C LEU A 467 19.04 -27.55 -54.01
N GLU A 468 20.36 -27.59 -54.22
CA GLU A 468 21.25 -26.44 -54.03
C GLU A 468 21.07 -25.37 -55.12
N GLU A 469 20.78 -25.77 -56.36
CA GLU A 469 20.55 -24.82 -57.47
C GLU A 469 19.16 -24.13 -57.40
N MET A 470 18.14 -24.80 -56.84
CA MET A 470 16.83 -24.17 -56.60
C MET A 470 16.83 -23.21 -55.40
N LEU A 471 17.65 -23.46 -54.37
CA LEU A 471 17.74 -22.62 -53.17
C LEU A 471 18.55 -21.34 -53.41
N ALA A 472 19.58 -21.37 -54.27
CA ALA A 472 20.35 -20.19 -54.63
C ALA A 472 19.48 -19.13 -55.33
N ARG A 473 18.56 -19.55 -56.23
CA ARG A 473 17.68 -18.65 -56.98
C ARG A 473 16.53 -18.07 -56.14
N LYS A 474 16.11 -18.76 -55.07
CA LYS A 474 15.11 -18.25 -54.11
C LYS A 474 15.71 -17.32 -53.06
N SER A 475 16.97 -17.52 -52.68
CA SER A 475 17.70 -16.69 -51.71
C SER A 475 17.92 -15.26 -52.23
N GLU A 476 18.15 -15.08 -53.53
CA GLU A 476 18.36 -13.76 -54.12
C GLU A 476 17.07 -12.94 -54.29
N ILE A 477 15.93 -13.61 -54.50
CA ILE A 477 14.61 -12.98 -54.62
C ILE A 477 14.07 -12.61 -53.22
N MET A 478 14.36 -13.41 -52.19
CA MET A 478 13.84 -13.19 -50.83
C MET A 478 14.64 -12.17 -50.00
N GLN A 479 15.88 -11.83 -50.38
CA GLN A 479 16.66 -10.78 -49.71
C GLN A 479 16.40 -9.36 -50.24
N LYS A 480 15.75 -9.20 -51.42
CA LYS A 480 15.49 -7.88 -52.01
C LYS A 480 14.14 -7.26 -51.63
N GLU A 481 13.20 -8.00 -51.04
CA GLU A 481 11.84 -7.51 -50.75
C GLU A 481 11.53 -7.11 -49.29
N VAL A 482 12.44 -7.32 -48.32
CA VAL A 482 12.09 -7.15 -46.88
C VAL A 482 12.78 -5.96 -46.18
N LEU A 483 13.62 -5.18 -46.88
CA LEU A 483 14.42 -4.12 -46.25
C LEU A 483 14.13 -2.70 -46.75
N CYS A 484 12.86 -2.40 -47.05
CA CYS A 484 12.37 -1.02 -47.15
C CYS A 484 10.84 -1.01 -47.33
N ASN A 485 10.06 -1.27 -46.28
CA ASN A 485 8.65 -0.86 -46.29
C ASN A 485 8.30 -0.14 -44.99
N ASN A 486 7.87 1.11 -45.18
CA ASN A 486 7.31 1.99 -44.17
C ASN A 486 6.07 1.33 -43.57
N ASP A 487 6.11 1.01 -42.28
CA ASP A 487 4.87 0.98 -41.53
C ASP A 487 5.03 1.52 -40.11
N SER A 488 4.14 2.47 -39.80
CA SER A 488 4.24 3.45 -38.71
C SER A 488 3.95 2.89 -37.30
N SER A 489 3.95 1.56 -37.14
CA SER A 489 3.51 0.88 -35.91
C SER A 489 4.64 0.22 -35.11
N GLN A 490 5.79 -0.10 -35.73
CA GLN A 490 6.90 -0.81 -35.06
C GLN A 490 7.94 0.10 -34.36
N SER A 491 7.88 1.41 -34.54
CA SER A 491 8.84 2.35 -33.94
C SER A 491 8.58 2.67 -32.46
N LYS A 492 7.46 2.21 -31.89
CA LYS A 492 6.99 2.59 -30.53
C LYS A 492 7.64 1.81 -29.39
N HIS A 493 8.57 0.90 -29.66
CA HIS A 493 9.05 -0.08 -28.68
C HIS A 493 10.44 0.18 -28.05
N TYR A 494 11.13 1.26 -28.41
CA TYR A 494 12.54 1.41 -28.04
C TYR A 494 12.81 2.62 -27.16
N PHE A 495 12.35 2.58 -25.91
CA PHE A 495 12.91 3.46 -24.89
C PHE A 495 12.64 2.95 -23.46
N LYS A 496 13.70 2.54 -22.75
CA LYS A 496 13.79 2.20 -21.33
C LYS A 496 15.05 2.90 -20.78
N TRP A 497 15.10 3.26 -19.50
CA TRP A 497 16.29 3.93 -18.93
C TRP A 497 17.44 2.93 -18.80
N ASN A 498 18.27 2.81 -19.84
CA ASN A 498 19.59 2.20 -19.74
C ASN A 498 20.58 2.98 -20.61
N LEU A 499 21.85 3.05 -20.20
CA LEU A 499 22.94 3.73 -20.91
C LEU A 499 23.17 3.14 -22.33
N ASP A 500 22.61 1.97 -22.60
CA ASP A 500 22.65 1.27 -23.90
C ASP A 500 21.50 1.64 -24.87
N ASP A 501 20.43 2.28 -24.40
CA ASP A 501 19.34 2.73 -25.29
C ASP A 501 19.74 3.97 -26.11
N PHE A 502 20.71 4.74 -25.60
CA PHE A 502 21.34 5.84 -26.33
C PHE A 502 22.23 5.31 -27.48
N LYS A 503 22.90 4.17 -27.27
CA LYS A 503 23.60 3.43 -28.33
C LYS A 503 22.62 2.90 -29.37
N ALA A 504 21.42 2.46 -28.97
CA ALA A 504 20.38 2.00 -29.90
C ALA A 504 19.76 3.16 -30.72
N TYR A 505 19.60 4.36 -30.13
CA TYR A 505 19.20 5.57 -30.86
C TYR A 505 20.27 6.00 -31.91
N GLN A 506 21.54 5.79 -31.60
CA GLN A 506 22.67 6.03 -32.51
C GLN A 506 22.78 4.95 -33.60
N ASN A 507 22.42 3.69 -33.31
CA ASN A 507 22.55 2.56 -34.22
C ASN A 507 21.42 2.43 -35.26
N ASN A 508 20.33 3.17 -35.12
CA ASN A 508 19.24 3.18 -36.10
C ASN A 508 19.48 4.22 -37.21
N CYS A 509 20.47 3.97 -38.10
CA CYS A 509 20.46 4.26 -39.55
C CYS A 509 21.86 4.19 -40.22
N ARG A 510 22.14 3.07 -40.93
CA ARG A 510 22.93 2.91 -42.18
C ARG A 510 24.38 3.48 -42.27
N PRO A 511 25.04 3.29 -43.42
CA PRO A 511 26.18 2.39 -43.72
C PRO A 511 27.52 2.83 -43.08
N THR A 512 28.53 1.96 -43.12
CA THR A 512 29.85 2.05 -42.46
C THR A 512 30.75 3.25 -42.82
N ASP A 513 30.30 4.16 -43.69
CA ASP A 513 31.15 5.21 -44.32
C ASP A 513 30.71 6.65 -43.96
N ASN A 514 29.78 6.82 -43.00
CA ASN A 514 29.23 8.14 -42.64
C ASN A 514 30.12 8.91 -41.63
N ILE A 515 30.46 10.16 -41.95
CA ILE A 515 31.13 11.10 -41.02
C ILE A 515 30.08 11.78 -40.12
N ILE A 516 30.27 11.70 -38.79
CA ILE A 516 29.35 12.19 -37.75
C ILE A 516 30.03 13.29 -36.92
N ALA A 517 29.32 14.37 -36.64
CA ALA A 517 29.73 15.38 -35.66
C ALA A 517 28.73 15.43 -34.50
N ASP A 518 29.20 15.79 -33.30
CA ASP A 518 28.34 15.90 -32.13
C ASP A 518 28.64 17.20 -31.37
N PHE A 519 27.59 17.99 -31.20
CA PHE A 519 27.59 19.36 -30.73
C PHE A 519 27.03 19.32 -29.30
N GLY A 520 27.92 19.06 -28.34
CA GLY A 520 27.61 19.01 -26.92
C GLY A 520 28.85 19.14 -26.03
N CYS A 521 28.66 19.42 -24.75
CA CYS A 521 29.75 19.57 -23.77
C CYS A 521 29.64 18.44 -22.73
N GLY A 522 30.33 17.31 -22.94
CA GLY A 522 30.35 16.22 -21.96
C GLY A 522 31.08 14.95 -22.41
N GLU A 523 32.19 14.64 -21.71
CA GLU A 523 32.91 13.35 -21.58
C GLU A 523 33.29 12.54 -22.84
N ALA A 524 33.06 13.01 -24.07
CA ALA A 524 33.49 12.36 -25.31
C ALA A 524 33.01 10.89 -25.48
N ARG A 525 31.86 10.52 -24.86
CA ARG A 525 31.38 9.12 -24.81
C ARG A 525 30.91 8.58 -26.17
N LEU A 526 30.44 9.42 -27.10
CA LEU A 526 30.09 9.00 -28.48
C LEU A 526 31.32 8.48 -29.24
N ALA A 527 32.48 9.12 -29.08
CA ALA A 527 33.72 8.71 -29.73
C ALA A 527 34.21 7.34 -29.26
N ALA A 528 33.80 6.89 -28.07
CA ALA A 528 34.10 5.55 -27.55
C ALA A 528 33.13 4.46 -28.02
N SER A 529 31.97 4.83 -28.57
CA SER A 529 30.89 3.89 -28.92
C SER A 529 30.68 3.69 -30.42
N VAL A 530 31.41 4.41 -31.28
CA VAL A 530 31.32 4.27 -32.74
C VAL A 530 32.71 4.10 -33.37
N PRO A 531 32.84 3.34 -34.48
CA PRO A 531 34.12 3.19 -35.18
C PRO A 531 34.52 4.43 -36.02
N HIS A 532 33.70 5.47 -36.04
CA HIS A 532 33.85 6.66 -36.88
C HIS A 532 34.71 7.75 -36.21
N VAL A 533 35.22 8.69 -37.01
CA VAL A 533 35.88 9.91 -36.49
C VAL A 533 34.81 10.85 -35.93
N VAL A 534 34.90 11.15 -34.64
CA VAL A 534 33.96 12.01 -33.90
C VAL A 534 34.71 13.25 -33.37
N HIS A 535 34.15 14.45 -33.56
CA HIS A 535 34.76 15.73 -33.15
C HIS A 535 34.03 16.33 -31.93
N PHE A 536 34.75 16.75 -30.86
CA PHE A 536 34.19 17.26 -29.58
C PHE A 536 35.12 18.21 -28.79
N ILE A 537 34.65 18.70 -27.63
CA ILE A 537 35.32 19.56 -26.63
C ILE A 537 35.86 18.70 -25.45
N ALA A 538 37.06 19.02 -24.93
CA ALA A 538 38.07 18.07 -24.42
C ALA A 538 37.86 17.38 -23.05
N LEU A 539 38.27 16.10 -22.99
CA LEU A 539 38.81 15.38 -21.81
C LEU A 539 39.88 14.31 -22.19
N ASN A 540 40.23 14.11 -23.48
CA ASN A 540 41.32 13.20 -23.89
C ASN A 540 41.89 13.54 -25.29
N ASP A 541 42.99 12.87 -25.66
CA ASP A 541 43.81 13.15 -26.85
C ASP A 541 43.20 12.73 -28.20
N ARG A 542 42.00 12.13 -28.20
CA ARG A 542 41.25 11.79 -29.43
C ARG A 542 40.33 12.94 -29.88
N VAL A 543 40.50 14.13 -29.30
CA VAL A 543 39.52 15.23 -29.35
C VAL A 543 40.22 16.56 -29.70
N LYS A 544 39.58 17.38 -30.56
CA LYS A 544 40.09 18.71 -30.97
C LYS A 544 39.10 19.81 -30.54
N ALA A 545 39.46 20.57 -29.51
CA ALA A 545 38.61 21.62 -28.94
C ALA A 545 38.34 22.76 -29.95
N CYS A 546 37.07 23.20 -30.05
CA CYS A 546 36.64 24.34 -30.86
C CYS A 546 35.32 24.92 -30.34
N ASP A 547 34.97 26.13 -30.77
CA ASP A 547 33.68 26.76 -30.49
C ASP A 547 32.57 26.10 -31.33
N MET A 548 31.46 25.68 -30.71
CA MET A 548 30.31 25.08 -31.40
C MET A 548 29.59 26.05 -32.33
N ALA A 549 29.75 27.36 -32.14
CA ALA A 549 29.26 28.37 -33.07
C ALA A 549 30.16 28.52 -34.31
N SER A 550 31.39 28.00 -34.27
CA SER A 550 32.38 28.10 -35.36
C SER A 550 33.37 26.94 -35.31
N THR A 551 32.94 25.78 -35.82
CA THR A 551 33.77 24.57 -35.84
C THR A 551 34.80 24.61 -36.98
N PRO A 552 35.97 23.95 -36.84
CA PRO A 552 36.97 23.85 -37.90
C PRO A 552 36.57 22.86 -39.01
N LEU A 553 35.34 22.34 -39.00
CA LEU A 553 34.85 21.38 -39.97
C LEU A 553 34.60 22.07 -41.32
N GLN A 554 34.86 21.36 -42.41
CA GLN A 554 34.60 21.88 -43.74
C GLN A 554 33.09 22.00 -43.99
N THR A 555 32.70 22.98 -44.81
CA THR A 555 31.31 23.14 -45.23
C THR A 555 30.87 21.90 -46.01
N ASN A 556 29.65 21.40 -45.76
CA ASN A 556 29.08 20.26 -46.49
C ASN A 556 29.88 18.95 -46.35
N SER A 557 30.55 18.70 -45.21
CA SER A 557 31.41 17.53 -45.00
C SER A 557 30.78 16.45 -44.10
N ILE A 558 29.77 16.78 -43.30
CA ILE A 558 29.20 15.91 -42.26
C ILE A 558 27.86 15.32 -42.68
N HIS A 559 27.61 14.05 -42.38
CA HIS A 559 26.34 13.38 -42.72
C HIS A 559 25.29 13.51 -41.61
N VAL A 560 25.74 13.47 -40.34
CA VAL A 560 24.86 13.56 -39.16
C VAL A 560 25.48 14.47 -38.12
N VAL A 561 24.70 15.41 -37.58
CA VAL A 561 25.04 16.23 -36.42
C VAL A 561 24.12 15.85 -35.26
N PHE A 562 24.70 15.41 -34.15
CA PHE A 562 23.97 15.27 -32.88
C PHE A 562 24.07 16.57 -32.09
N CYS A 563 22.99 17.00 -31.45
CA CYS A 563 23.00 18.07 -30.47
C CYS A 563 22.30 17.57 -29.21
N LEU A 564 23.10 17.23 -28.22
CA LEU A 564 22.66 16.51 -27.03
C LEU A 564 22.20 17.41 -25.89
N SER A 565 22.47 18.72 -26.00
CA SER A 565 21.85 19.73 -25.16
C SER A 565 22.13 21.14 -25.68
N LEU A 566 21.09 21.92 -25.90
CA LEU A 566 21.15 23.32 -26.30
C LEU A 566 21.32 24.20 -25.04
N ILE A 567 22.43 24.04 -24.32
CA ILE A 567 22.67 24.72 -23.01
C ILE A 567 23.29 26.11 -23.18
N GLY A 568 23.95 26.40 -24.31
CA GLY A 568 24.60 27.70 -24.53
C GLY A 568 23.62 28.84 -24.76
N SER A 569 24.06 30.07 -24.47
CA SER A 569 23.26 31.29 -24.65
C SER A 569 23.03 31.67 -26.12
N ASN A 570 23.81 31.11 -27.05
CA ASN A 570 23.85 31.49 -28.47
C ASN A 570 23.33 30.36 -29.38
N LEU A 571 22.12 29.87 -29.11
CA LEU A 571 21.52 28.72 -29.80
C LEU A 571 21.41 28.87 -31.32
N ASN A 572 21.18 30.10 -31.78
CA ASN A 572 21.05 30.40 -33.21
C ASN A 572 22.32 30.03 -33.96
N ASP A 573 23.48 30.35 -33.40
CA ASP A 573 24.78 30.16 -34.05
C ASP A 573 25.11 28.68 -34.15
N TYR A 574 24.74 27.86 -33.15
CA TYR A 574 24.93 26.41 -33.19
C TYR A 574 24.12 25.75 -34.31
N ILE A 575 22.88 26.20 -34.51
CA ILE A 575 22.01 25.67 -35.57
C ILE A 575 22.49 26.16 -36.95
N ILE A 576 22.98 27.39 -37.06
CA ILE A 576 23.59 27.91 -38.29
C ILE A 576 24.83 27.08 -38.65
N GLU A 577 25.68 26.83 -37.68
CA GLU A 577 26.90 26.06 -37.86
C GLU A 577 26.61 24.60 -38.21
N ALA A 578 25.60 23.99 -37.59
CA ALA A 578 25.11 22.67 -37.98
C ALA A 578 24.63 22.65 -39.44
N ASN A 579 23.96 23.71 -39.91
CA ASN A 579 23.57 23.81 -41.32
C ASN A 579 24.79 23.90 -42.24
N ARG A 580 25.82 24.67 -41.87
CA ARG A 580 27.06 24.84 -42.67
C ARG A 580 27.79 23.51 -42.86
N VAL A 581 27.98 22.75 -41.78
CA VAL A 581 28.79 21.52 -41.82
C VAL A 581 28.04 20.33 -42.41
N LEU A 582 26.71 20.29 -42.31
CA LEU A 582 25.91 19.18 -42.83
C LEU A 582 25.88 19.15 -44.37
N LYS A 583 25.99 17.94 -44.93
CA LYS A 583 25.73 17.66 -46.34
C LYS A 583 24.29 17.98 -46.71
N ASP A 584 24.03 18.25 -48.00
CA ASP A 584 22.66 18.28 -48.50
C ASP A 584 21.93 16.97 -48.14
N SER A 585 20.69 17.08 -47.66
CA SER A 585 19.95 15.95 -47.08
C SER A 585 20.54 15.32 -45.80
N GLY A 586 21.58 15.89 -45.21
CA GLY A 586 22.14 15.49 -43.92
C GLY A 586 21.15 15.65 -42.76
N ILE A 587 21.41 14.95 -41.66
CA ILE A 587 20.47 14.82 -40.54
C ILE A 587 20.99 15.59 -39.32
N LEU A 588 20.18 16.50 -38.80
CA LEU A 588 20.36 17.11 -37.49
C LEU A 588 19.47 16.39 -36.47
N LYS A 589 20.07 15.86 -35.40
CA LYS A 589 19.36 15.19 -34.31
C LYS A 589 19.45 16.03 -33.05
N ILE A 590 18.31 16.46 -32.51
CA ILE A 590 18.21 17.25 -31.27
C ILE A 590 17.57 16.40 -30.19
N ALA A 591 18.21 16.33 -29.03
CA ALA A 591 17.63 15.78 -27.80
C ALA A 591 17.57 16.89 -26.75
N GLU A 592 16.38 17.29 -26.32
CA GLU A 592 16.21 18.41 -25.39
C GLU A 592 15.01 18.23 -24.46
N MET A 593 15.09 18.76 -23.23
CA MET A 593 14.04 18.59 -22.22
C MET A 593 12.73 19.30 -22.60
N GLU A 594 11.59 18.63 -22.40
CA GLU A 594 10.24 19.16 -22.69
C GLU A 594 9.98 20.48 -21.96
N ASN A 595 10.37 20.57 -20.69
CA ASN A 595 10.15 21.75 -19.86
C ASN A 595 10.94 22.99 -20.32
N ARG A 596 11.93 22.83 -21.21
CA ARG A 596 12.69 23.93 -21.79
C ARG A 596 12.00 24.57 -22.99
N PHE A 597 11.02 23.91 -23.58
CA PHE A 597 10.19 24.51 -24.62
C PHE A 597 8.97 25.20 -24.00
N GLU A 598 8.76 26.47 -24.32
CA GLU A 598 7.46 27.11 -24.13
C GLU A 598 6.42 26.53 -25.08
N ASP A 599 6.80 26.42 -26.36
CA ASP A 599 6.05 25.71 -27.39
C ASP A 599 7.01 24.99 -28.35
N VAL A 600 7.05 23.66 -28.24
CA VAL A 600 7.89 22.81 -29.10
C VAL A 600 7.49 22.90 -30.58
N LYS A 601 6.19 23.11 -30.89
CA LYS A 601 5.72 23.25 -32.27
C LYS A 601 6.22 24.54 -32.88
N TYR A 602 6.26 25.62 -32.09
CA TYR A 602 6.85 26.88 -32.50
C TYR A 602 8.35 26.75 -32.77
N CYS A 603 9.10 26.09 -31.88
CA CYS A 603 10.53 25.82 -32.09
C CYS A 603 10.80 25.01 -33.38
N ILE A 604 10.01 23.96 -33.65
CA ILE A 604 10.12 23.19 -34.90
C ILE A 604 9.86 24.05 -36.14
N ARG A 605 8.87 24.95 -36.07
CA ARG A 605 8.58 25.91 -37.16
C ARG A 605 9.73 26.90 -37.36
N LEU A 606 10.35 27.38 -36.28
CA LEU A 606 11.52 28.26 -36.35
C LEU A 606 12.69 27.58 -37.06
N LEU A 607 12.98 26.32 -36.74
CA LEU A 607 14.09 25.56 -37.36
C LEU A 607 13.95 25.39 -38.89
N TYR A 608 12.74 25.50 -39.43
CA TYR A 608 12.53 25.56 -40.88
C TYR A 608 13.19 26.79 -41.54
N ASN A 609 13.21 27.93 -40.84
CA ASN A 609 13.89 29.15 -41.31
C ASN A 609 15.40 28.95 -41.36
N TYR A 610 15.95 28.16 -40.44
CA TYR A 610 17.35 27.73 -40.38
C TYR A 610 17.69 26.60 -41.35
N GLY A 611 16.77 26.24 -42.26
CA GLY A 611 17.01 25.27 -43.32
C GLY A 611 16.76 23.82 -42.94
N PHE A 612 16.09 23.56 -41.83
CA PHE A 612 15.84 22.21 -41.30
C PHE A 612 14.35 21.83 -41.36
N LYS A 613 14.03 20.73 -42.03
CA LYS A 613 12.67 20.18 -42.06
C LYS A 613 12.56 19.03 -41.06
N ASN A 614 11.65 19.14 -40.10
CA ASN A 614 11.41 18.06 -39.14
C ASN A 614 10.89 16.80 -39.85
N THR A 615 11.53 15.67 -39.59
CA THR A 615 11.17 14.35 -40.12
C THR A 615 10.67 13.42 -39.04
N ARG A 616 11.04 13.67 -37.78
CA ARG A 616 10.61 12.88 -36.62
C ARG A 616 10.55 13.77 -35.38
N LYS A 617 9.55 13.55 -34.54
CA LYS A 617 9.43 14.15 -33.21
C LYS A 617 8.79 13.16 -32.25
N ASP A 618 9.55 12.68 -31.29
CA ASP A 618 9.09 11.77 -30.26
C ASP A 618 9.35 12.36 -28.87
N LEU A 619 8.39 12.16 -27.95
CA LEU A 619 8.53 12.53 -26.55
C LEU A 619 8.75 11.27 -25.73
N PHE A 620 9.89 11.18 -25.04
CA PHE A 620 10.20 10.06 -24.16
C PHE A 620 10.84 10.55 -22.86
N ASN A 621 10.26 10.16 -21.71
CA ASN A 621 10.77 10.45 -20.36
C ASN A 621 11.23 11.91 -20.17
N LEU A 622 10.39 12.86 -20.58
CA LEU A 622 10.60 14.32 -20.52
C LEU A 622 11.61 14.90 -21.51
N PHE A 623 12.08 14.15 -22.51
CA PHE A 623 12.92 14.66 -23.60
C PHE A 623 12.19 14.57 -24.94
N TYR A 624 12.23 15.66 -25.70
CA TYR A 624 11.95 15.63 -27.13
C TYR A 624 13.18 15.13 -27.88
N PHE A 625 13.00 14.03 -28.62
CA PHE A 625 13.94 13.55 -29.62
C PHE A 625 13.41 13.95 -30.99
N MET A 626 14.17 14.81 -31.67
CA MET A 626 13.76 15.39 -32.94
C MET A 626 14.81 15.16 -34.01
N ASP A 627 14.38 14.60 -35.14
CA ASP A 627 15.22 14.50 -36.33
C ASP A 627 14.79 15.55 -37.34
N PHE A 628 15.77 16.23 -37.92
CA PHE A 628 15.57 17.19 -38.98
C PHE A 628 16.46 16.85 -40.16
N LYS A 629 15.90 16.94 -41.36
CA LYS A 629 16.65 16.84 -42.61
C LYS A 629 17.04 18.24 -43.07
N LYS A 630 18.30 18.46 -43.43
CA LYS A 630 18.74 19.69 -44.09
C LYS A 630 18.03 19.80 -45.44
N ALA A 631 17.16 20.80 -45.55
CA ALA A 631 16.31 21.04 -46.71
C ALA A 631 16.86 22.13 -47.63
N LYS A 632 17.64 23.08 -47.07
CA LYS A 632 18.30 24.15 -47.83
C LYS A 632 19.54 24.67 -47.09
N VAL A 633 20.51 25.13 -47.87
CA VAL A 633 21.65 25.92 -47.36
C VAL A 633 21.16 27.32 -47.04
N ILE A 634 21.56 27.87 -45.90
CA ILE A 634 21.17 29.21 -45.45
C ILE A 634 22.29 30.24 -45.70
N SER A 635 21.92 31.50 -45.98
CA SER A 635 22.89 32.60 -46.14
C SER A 635 23.17 33.27 -44.80
N ILE A 636 24.45 33.40 -44.45
CA ILE A 636 24.93 34.00 -43.19
C ILE A 636 24.57 35.51 -43.11
N LYS A 637 24.26 36.16 -44.25
CA LYS A 637 23.88 37.59 -44.30
C LYS A 637 22.41 37.85 -43.92
N LYS A 638 21.61 36.81 -43.65
CA LYS A 638 20.18 36.92 -43.35
C LYS A 638 19.97 36.92 -41.84
N THR A 639 19.17 37.84 -41.31
CA THR A 639 18.75 37.85 -39.91
C THR A 639 17.69 36.76 -39.69
N PHE A 640 17.88 35.94 -38.64
CA PHE A 640 16.98 34.84 -38.29
C PHE A 640 16.28 35.11 -36.94
N PRO A 641 15.02 34.67 -36.76
CA PRO A 641 14.29 34.83 -35.51
C PRO A 641 14.94 34.00 -34.38
N PRO A 642 15.10 34.55 -33.16
CA PRO A 642 15.84 33.89 -32.10
C PRO A 642 15.16 32.62 -31.62
N ILE A 643 15.97 31.58 -31.38
CA ILE A 643 15.57 30.34 -30.73
C ILE A 643 15.72 30.53 -29.22
N THR A 644 14.61 30.53 -28.49
CA THR A 644 14.58 30.65 -27.03
C THR A 644 14.18 29.33 -26.38
N LEU A 645 14.92 28.96 -25.34
CA LEU A 645 14.62 27.83 -24.46
C LEU A 645 14.66 28.32 -23.01
N LYS A 646 13.82 27.78 -22.13
CA LYS A 646 13.88 28.08 -20.69
C LYS A 646 15.21 27.59 -20.10
N SER A 647 15.65 28.26 -19.04
CA SER A 647 16.84 27.88 -18.27
C SER A 647 16.69 26.49 -17.66
N CYS A 648 17.80 25.76 -17.53
CA CYS A 648 17.82 24.49 -16.80
C CYS A 648 17.65 24.77 -15.30
N LEU A 649 16.55 24.30 -14.70
CA LEU A 649 16.30 24.28 -13.25
C LEU A 649 16.22 22.83 -12.76
#